data_AF-A0A6B1AAT8-F1
#
_entry.id   AF-A0A6B1AAT8-F1
#
_cell.length_a   1.000
_cell.length_b   1.000
_cell.length_c   1.000
_cell.angle_alpha   90.00
_cell.angle_beta   90.00
_cell.angle_gamma   90.00
#
_symmetry.space_group_name_H-M   'P 1'
#
loop_
_entity.id
_entity.type
_entity.pdbx_description
1 polymer ?
#
loop_
_entity_poly.entity_id
_entity_poly.type
_entity_poly.pdbx_seq_one_letter_code
_entity_poly.pdbx_strand_id
1 'polypeptide(L)'
;MPARFRFSQWDGTQDIPALDADDVLQSLSDDLLSFGDLQQALRNMMQRGIRTPDGDRTDGMRDLLQRLRQQRRQQLERFDLSSVFDDIQRQLDEILDMERDTLDDRLDEVGPRPQPQEPTGDQMPGDPNQQGQPQGQMSDQQDGQQGEQQGGQQQASPLTEDEMERLKEALRQRLERKQEQIDRLPEDAAGQVKELQEYEFEDDEARQKYEELLEQLKQSMMNRFFQDMSQMMSDMSPEDMEQMREMMRDLNEMLERQRRGEDPRFDEFMDKWGDMFGDDPPQSLDELVEQMQRQAAQMQNLMSSLPGDMRQQLGDMMQQLMGEMGMEQELAQLAQNLESLYPMRDLLNQYPFRGQEEIDLQAAMSLMGDMQQLDELERALERVQYGGNIDDIDPDQLEELMGEEAREILEQLKQLLELLEEAGYLEKKGNAWELTPRGNRRIGEKALAEIYANLKRQNFGKHNVPETGRYGDRADDTKLYEFGDPFHLNLKETISNAILRTAPEGGPQVPVNLTPDDFEVFRSETLTQTATVVMLDLSWSMALRGSFQAAKKVAMALNNLIRMQYPRDSLYLIGFSAYARELKADQLPYVRWDETVLGTNMHHALLIAQQLLAKHKVGTRQIIMITDGEPTAHLEQGRSYFAYPPSPITIRETLKEVRHCTKKDIVINVFMLDRSYYLKEFVDRVARINGGRVFYSQPDELGEYVLHDFVTHRRKTLSRS
;
A
#
# COMPACT_ATOMS: atom_id res chain seq x y z
N MET A 1 -20.58 33.21 -17.13
CA MET A 1 -19.21 33.27 -17.70
C MET A 1 -18.62 31.88 -17.60
N PRO A 2 -17.83 31.39 -18.57
CA PRO A 2 -16.94 30.26 -18.31
C PRO A 2 -15.87 30.69 -17.29
N ALA A 3 -15.54 29.83 -16.33
CA ALA A 3 -14.41 30.07 -15.45
C ALA A 3 -13.10 30.00 -16.25
N ARG A 4 -12.16 30.90 -15.95
CA ARG A 4 -10.78 30.84 -16.47
C ARG A 4 -9.91 30.15 -15.43
N PHE A 5 -9.81 28.84 -15.53
CA PHE A 5 -8.80 28.08 -14.80
C PHE A 5 -7.39 28.49 -15.25
N ARG A 6 -6.44 28.46 -14.31
CA ARG A 6 -5.08 28.97 -14.49
C ARG A 6 -4.13 28.00 -13.80
N PHE A 7 -3.69 27.00 -14.56
CA PHE A 7 -2.80 25.96 -14.07
C PHE A 7 -1.44 26.56 -13.66
N SER A 8 -1.04 26.30 -12.41
CA SER A 8 0.32 26.46 -11.90
C SER A 8 1.06 25.12 -11.95
N GLN A 9 2.36 25.16 -11.64
CA GLN A 9 3.07 23.97 -11.17
C GLN A 9 2.65 23.69 -9.71
N TRP A 10 2.66 22.44 -9.28
CA TRP A 10 2.36 22.08 -7.88
C TRP A 10 3.37 22.73 -6.94
N ASP A 11 2.90 23.41 -5.90
CA ASP A 11 3.73 24.11 -4.90
C ASP A 11 3.19 24.02 -3.46
N GLY A 12 2.28 23.07 -3.19
CA GLY A 12 1.65 22.87 -1.88
C GLY A 12 0.59 23.93 -1.51
N THR A 13 0.42 25.01 -2.28
CA THR A 13 -0.53 26.10 -1.96
C THR A 13 -1.86 26.03 -2.73
N GLN A 14 -2.10 24.93 -3.45
CA GLN A 14 -3.35 24.72 -4.20
C GLN A 14 -4.44 24.11 -3.30
N ASP A 15 -5.52 24.86 -3.04
CA ASP A 15 -6.78 24.30 -2.53
C ASP A 15 -7.27 23.17 -3.47
N ILE A 16 -7.07 21.91 -3.08
CA ILE A 16 -7.73 20.78 -3.73
C ILE A 16 -9.24 20.94 -3.45
N PRO A 17 -10.12 21.00 -4.48
CA PRO A 17 -11.55 21.01 -4.23
C PRO A 17 -11.94 19.69 -3.55
N ALA A 18 -12.38 19.78 -2.29
CA ALA A 18 -12.64 18.61 -1.44
C ALA A 18 -13.55 17.59 -2.14
N LEU A 19 -13.10 16.34 -2.18
CA LEU A 19 -13.82 15.22 -2.79
C LEU A 19 -15.17 15.02 -2.09
N ASP A 20 -16.27 15.17 -2.82
CA ASP A 20 -17.59 14.79 -2.32
C ASP A 20 -17.64 13.26 -2.14
N ALA A 21 -18.21 12.78 -1.04
CA ALA A 21 -18.49 11.36 -0.83
C ALA A 21 -19.31 10.74 -1.98
N ASP A 22 -20.10 11.54 -2.71
CA ASP A 22 -20.75 11.13 -3.95
C ASP A 22 -19.77 10.78 -5.09
N ASP A 23 -18.67 11.52 -5.24
CA ASP A 23 -17.64 11.27 -6.25
C ASP A 23 -16.75 10.07 -5.88
N VAL A 24 -16.43 9.93 -4.59
CA VAL A 24 -15.74 8.75 -4.05
C VAL A 24 -16.61 7.50 -4.26
N LEU A 25 -17.89 7.56 -3.91
CA LEU A 25 -18.83 6.46 -4.15
C LEU A 25 -19.02 6.19 -5.65
N GLN A 26 -18.97 7.21 -6.49
CA GLN A 26 -18.98 7.07 -7.95
C GLN A 26 -17.79 6.24 -8.43
N SER A 27 -16.56 6.54 -8.01
CA SER A 27 -15.36 5.77 -8.37
C SER A 27 -15.47 4.32 -7.92
N LEU A 28 -15.86 4.11 -6.66
CA LEU A 28 -16.08 2.80 -6.05
C LEU A 28 -17.16 1.96 -6.76
N SER A 29 -18.21 2.62 -7.26
CA SER A 29 -19.40 1.94 -7.80
C SER A 29 -19.12 1.11 -9.04
N ASP A 30 -18.29 1.59 -9.97
CA ASP A 30 -18.08 0.91 -11.25
C ASP A 30 -17.29 -0.40 -11.09
N ASP A 31 -16.29 -0.41 -10.19
CA ASP A 31 -15.54 -1.59 -9.78
C ASP A 31 -16.42 -2.60 -9.03
N LEU A 32 -17.20 -2.15 -8.04
CA LEU A 32 -18.14 -3.03 -7.31
C LEU A 32 -19.17 -3.67 -8.26
N LEU A 33 -19.69 -2.90 -9.21
CA LEU A 33 -20.65 -3.42 -10.20
C LEU A 33 -20.00 -4.43 -11.14
N SER A 34 -18.72 -4.27 -11.47
CA SER A 34 -17.92 -5.24 -12.23
C SER A 34 -17.70 -6.55 -11.45
N PHE A 35 -17.05 -6.47 -10.28
CA PHE A 35 -16.53 -7.64 -9.57
C PHE A 35 -17.50 -8.26 -8.55
N GLY A 36 -18.48 -7.51 -8.07
CA GLY A 36 -19.43 -7.97 -7.04
C GLY A 36 -18.85 -8.06 -5.63
N ASP A 37 -17.69 -7.44 -5.38
CA ASP A 37 -16.98 -7.44 -4.10
C ASP A 37 -16.59 -6.01 -3.72
N LEU A 38 -17.03 -5.57 -2.54
CA LEU A 38 -16.78 -4.22 -2.02
C LEU A 38 -15.36 -4.08 -1.44
N GLN A 39 -14.81 -5.13 -0.84
CA GLN A 39 -13.44 -5.11 -0.31
C GLN A 39 -12.43 -5.06 -1.45
N GLN A 40 -12.68 -5.81 -2.53
CA GLN A 40 -11.87 -5.71 -3.75
C GLN A 40 -12.04 -4.34 -4.43
N ALA A 41 -13.25 -3.77 -4.48
CA ALA A 41 -13.50 -2.47 -5.09
C ALA A 41 -12.81 -1.32 -4.31
N LEU A 42 -12.91 -1.32 -2.97
CA LEU A 42 -12.18 -0.39 -2.11
C LEU A 42 -10.67 -0.53 -2.33
N ARG A 43 -10.13 -1.75 -2.25
CA ARG A 43 -8.71 -2.03 -2.49
C ARG A 43 -8.23 -1.54 -3.87
N ASN A 44 -9.02 -1.77 -4.92
CA ASN A 44 -8.72 -1.30 -6.28
C ASN A 44 -8.77 0.23 -6.40
N MET A 45 -9.61 0.91 -5.63
CA MET A 45 -9.67 2.37 -5.54
C MET A 45 -8.41 2.90 -4.85
N MET A 46 -8.12 2.44 -3.63
CA MET A 46 -6.95 2.81 -2.83
C MET A 46 -5.62 2.54 -3.57
N GLN A 47 -5.51 1.42 -4.29
CA GLN A 47 -4.34 1.10 -5.09
C GLN A 47 -4.13 2.02 -6.30
N ARG A 48 -5.18 2.56 -6.91
CA ARG A 48 -5.11 3.33 -8.17
C ARG A 48 -5.26 4.84 -7.98
N GLY A 49 -5.67 5.28 -6.78
CA GLY A 49 -6.13 6.63 -6.53
C GLY A 49 -7.49 6.90 -7.19
N ILE A 50 -8.02 8.11 -6.99
CA ILE A 50 -9.29 8.56 -7.56
C ILE A 50 -9.03 9.55 -8.69
N ARG A 51 -10.02 9.71 -9.59
CA ARG A 51 -10.06 10.83 -10.53
C ARG A 51 -11.18 11.79 -10.14
N THR A 52 -10.88 13.07 -10.04
CA THR A 52 -11.86 14.12 -9.78
C THR A 52 -12.76 14.31 -11.01
N PRO A 53 -13.94 14.93 -10.87
CA PRO A 53 -14.81 15.26 -12.01
C PRO A 53 -14.16 16.16 -13.07
N ASP A 54 -13.22 17.03 -12.66
CA ASP A 54 -12.48 17.93 -13.56
C ASP A 54 -11.35 17.22 -14.34
N GLY A 55 -10.99 16.00 -13.95
CA GLY A 55 -10.09 15.10 -14.69
C GLY A 55 -8.71 14.89 -14.08
N ASP A 56 -8.40 15.59 -12.99
CA ASP A 56 -7.19 15.37 -12.20
C ASP A 56 -7.24 14.00 -11.50
N ARG A 57 -6.08 13.51 -11.07
CA ARG A 57 -5.93 12.20 -10.41
C ARG A 57 -5.21 12.40 -9.08
N THR A 58 -5.82 11.94 -7.98
CA THR A 58 -5.07 11.69 -6.75
C THR A 58 -4.24 10.42 -6.93
N ASP A 59 -3.00 10.41 -6.43
CA ASP A 59 -2.15 9.23 -6.45
C ASP A 59 -2.70 8.15 -5.50
N GLY A 60 -2.40 6.88 -5.79
CA GLY A 60 -2.79 5.74 -4.96
C GLY A 60 -1.60 5.06 -4.29
N MET A 61 -1.87 4.02 -3.49
CA MET A 61 -0.82 3.25 -2.81
C MET A 61 0.20 2.61 -3.78
N ARG A 62 -0.14 2.43 -5.08
CA ARG A 62 0.82 1.99 -6.10
C ARG A 62 1.78 3.09 -6.53
N ASP A 63 1.29 4.32 -6.62
CA ASP A 63 2.09 5.48 -7.01
C ASP A 63 3.04 5.86 -5.86
N LEU A 64 2.58 5.80 -4.60
CA LEU A 64 3.44 5.86 -3.41
C LEU A 64 4.50 4.74 -3.41
N LEU A 65 4.11 3.47 -3.59
CA LEU A 65 5.08 2.36 -3.66
C LEU A 65 6.07 2.52 -4.82
N GLN A 66 5.68 3.16 -5.93
CA GLN A 66 6.58 3.49 -7.03
C GLN A 66 7.54 4.63 -6.68
N ARG A 67 7.07 5.69 -6.00
CA ARG A 67 7.91 6.79 -5.47
C ARG A 67 8.96 6.25 -4.49
N LEU A 68 8.55 5.44 -3.50
CA LEU A 68 9.46 4.79 -2.54
C LEU A 68 10.53 3.97 -3.26
N ARG A 69 10.12 3.07 -4.15
CA ARG A 69 11.04 2.24 -4.94
C ARG A 69 11.96 3.06 -5.84
N GLN A 70 11.59 4.28 -6.23
CA GLN A 70 12.46 5.20 -6.96
C GLN A 70 13.47 5.85 -6.03
N GLN A 71 13.06 6.37 -4.87
CA GLN A 71 13.97 6.94 -3.88
C GLN A 71 15.01 5.93 -3.40
N ARG A 72 14.59 4.70 -3.06
CA ARG A 72 15.50 3.60 -2.71
C ARG A 72 16.57 3.34 -3.78
N ARG A 73 16.21 3.41 -5.07
CA ARG A 73 17.18 3.31 -6.18
C ARG A 73 18.08 4.54 -6.25
N GLN A 74 17.56 5.74 -6.04
CA GLN A 74 18.34 6.98 -6.05
C GLN A 74 19.41 6.97 -4.95
N GLN A 75 19.12 6.49 -3.73
CA GLN A 75 20.13 6.32 -2.68
C GLN A 75 21.23 5.32 -3.11
N LEU A 76 20.85 4.15 -3.64
CA LEU A 76 21.79 3.12 -4.13
C LEU A 76 22.65 3.57 -5.34
N GLU A 77 22.13 4.46 -6.17
CA GLU A 77 22.78 4.99 -7.38
C GLU A 77 23.56 6.31 -7.12
N ARG A 78 23.46 6.88 -5.91
CA ARG A 78 24.12 8.14 -5.51
C ARG A 78 25.43 7.90 -4.77
N PHE A 79 25.39 7.14 -3.68
CA PHE A 79 26.50 7.01 -2.73
C PHE A 79 27.41 5.80 -3.01
N ASP A 80 28.70 5.93 -2.69
CA ASP A 80 29.68 4.84 -2.74
C ASP A 80 30.18 4.47 -1.34
N LEU A 81 29.75 3.30 -0.84
CA LEU A 81 30.17 2.80 0.48
C LEU A 81 31.67 2.47 0.56
N SER A 82 32.37 2.30 -0.56
CA SER A 82 33.80 1.96 -0.53
C SER A 82 34.67 3.14 -0.05
N SER A 83 34.20 4.37 -0.23
CA SER A 83 34.86 5.61 0.22
C SER A 83 34.93 5.79 1.75
N VAL A 84 34.18 4.99 2.52
CA VAL A 84 34.09 5.10 3.99
C VAL A 84 35.44 4.98 4.71
N PHE A 85 36.43 4.33 4.09
CA PHE A 85 37.79 4.21 4.62
C PHE A 85 38.78 5.23 4.03
N ASP A 86 38.44 5.94 2.95
CA ASP A 86 39.37 6.83 2.25
C ASP A 86 39.68 8.09 3.08
N ASP A 87 38.74 8.56 3.91
CA ASP A 87 38.99 9.66 4.85
C ASP A 87 39.89 9.22 6.01
N ILE A 88 39.67 8.02 6.57
CA ILE A 88 40.48 7.46 7.66
C ILE A 88 41.92 7.22 7.18
N GLN A 89 42.10 6.59 6.01
CA GLN A 89 43.41 6.39 5.38
C GLN A 89 44.11 7.74 5.15
N ARG A 90 43.40 8.76 4.66
CA ARG A 90 43.99 10.09 4.40
C ARG A 90 44.46 10.78 5.68
N GLN A 91 43.76 10.60 6.80
CA GLN A 91 44.20 11.10 8.11
C GLN A 91 45.42 10.32 8.63
N LEU A 92 45.47 9.00 8.43
CA LEU A 92 46.61 8.16 8.79
C LEU A 92 47.85 8.48 7.96
N ASP A 93 47.71 8.67 6.64
CA ASP A 93 48.79 9.11 5.75
C ASP A 93 49.37 10.46 6.22
N GLU A 94 48.52 11.43 6.60
CA GLU A 94 48.98 12.72 7.16
C GLU A 94 49.75 12.55 8.48
N ILE A 95 49.28 11.67 9.37
CA ILE A 95 49.97 11.33 10.64
C ILE A 95 51.34 10.67 10.37
N LEU A 96 51.39 9.73 9.44
CA LEU A 96 52.60 8.98 9.10
C LEU A 96 53.65 9.83 8.38
N ASP A 97 53.24 10.74 7.50
CA ASP A 97 54.16 11.61 6.79
C ASP A 97 54.78 12.68 7.71
N MET A 98 54.04 13.20 8.71
CA MET A 98 54.62 14.09 9.73
C MET A 98 55.66 13.38 10.61
N GLU A 99 55.38 12.16 11.07
CA GLU A 99 56.33 11.38 11.87
C GLU A 99 57.55 10.96 11.02
N ARG A 100 57.38 10.66 9.72
CA ARG A 100 58.49 10.43 8.77
C ARG A 100 59.39 11.66 8.63
N ASP A 101 58.81 12.83 8.36
CA ASP A 101 59.57 14.09 8.22
C ASP A 101 60.36 14.39 9.51
N THR A 102 59.73 14.27 10.69
CA THR A 102 60.39 14.48 11.99
C THR A 102 61.45 13.41 12.31
N LEU A 103 61.30 12.16 11.86
CA LEU A 103 62.32 11.12 11.99
C LEU A 103 63.54 11.39 11.10
N ASP A 104 63.34 11.80 9.84
CA ASP A 104 64.42 12.11 8.91
C ASP A 104 65.20 13.37 9.34
N ASP A 105 64.51 14.44 9.77
CA ASP A 105 65.16 15.63 10.35
C ASP A 105 66.02 15.26 11.58
N ARG A 106 65.53 14.39 12.48
CA ARG A 106 66.30 13.91 13.64
C ARG A 106 67.47 13.00 13.25
N LEU A 107 67.35 12.22 12.17
CA LEU A 107 68.45 11.39 11.65
C LEU A 107 69.57 12.25 11.06
N ASP A 108 69.24 13.35 10.39
CA ASP A 108 70.22 14.30 9.84
C ASP A 108 70.89 15.15 10.94
N GLU A 109 70.16 15.57 12.01
CA GLU A 109 70.77 16.24 13.18
C GLU A 109 71.84 15.38 13.89
N VAL A 110 71.66 14.06 13.93
CA VAL A 110 72.65 13.15 14.52
C VAL A 110 73.95 13.08 13.69
N GLY A 111 73.83 13.25 12.37
CA GLY A 111 74.92 13.27 11.40
C GLY A 111 75.29 11.88 10.83
N PRO A 112 76.10 11.82 9.75
CA PRO A 112 76.40 10.58 9.04
C PRO A 112 77.22 9.58 9.88
N ARG A 113 77.05 8.28 9.60
CA ARG A 113 77.77 7.19 10.29
C ARG A 113 79.30 7.39 10.21
N PRO A 114 80.04 7.25 11.33
CA PRO A 114 81.51 7.23 11.30
C PRO A 114 82.04 6.17 10.34
N GLN A 115 83.00 6.53 9.48
CA GLN A 115 83.63 5.57 8.58
C GLN A 115 84.55 4.66 9.38
N PRO A 116 84.49 3.32 9.20
CA PRO A 116 85.44 2.40 9.81
C PRO A 116 86.87 2.78 9.44
N GLN A 117 87.73 3.03 10.42
CA GLN A 117 89.15 3.31 10.17
C GLN A 117 89.81 2.08 9.55
N GLU A 118 90.38 2.23 8.35
CA GLU A 118 91.09 1.14 7.69
C GLU A 118 92.29 0.69 8.55
N PRO A 119 92.39 -0.61 8.91
CA PRO A 119 93.56 -1.09 9.64
C PRO A 119 94.79 -1.07 8.73
N THR A 120 95.72 -0.15 9.00
CA THR A 120 97.05 -0.13 8.38
C THR A 120 97.77 -1.45 8.69
N GLY A 121 97.86 -2.30 7.68
CA GLY A 121 98.13 -3.73 7.88
C GLY A 121 99.59 -4.10 8.14
N ASP A 122 99.77 -5.32 8.64
CA ASP A 122 100.98 -6.11 8.43
C ASP A 122 100.62 -7.58 8.11
N GLN A 123 101.61 -8.43 7.85
CA GLN A 123 101.49 -9.49 6.86
C GLN A 123 100.96 -10.89 7.31
N MET A 124 100.31 -11.54 6.35
CA MET A 124 100.04 -12.98 6.10
C MET A 124 101.11 -14.02 6.57
N PRO A 125 100.89 -15.38 6.50
CA PRO A 125 99.83 -16.15 5.78
C PRO A 125 99.21 -17.40 6.47
N GLY A 126 98.15 -17.95 5.83
CA GLY A 126 97.78 -19.40 5.85
C GLY A 126 96.83 -19.86 6.98
N ASP A 127 96.07 -20.97 6.85
CA ASP A 127 95.80 -21.89 5.73
C ASP A 127 94.42 -22.58 5.98
N PRO A 128 93.62 -23.01 4.97
CA PRO A 128 92.18 -23.25 5.17
C PRO A 128 91.78 -24.71 5.44
N ASN A 129 90.86 -24.94 6.39
CA ASN A 129 90.01 -26.15 6.51
C ASN A 129 88.81 -25.86 7.45
N GLN A 130 87.56 -26.02 7.00
CA GLN A 130 86.71 -27.23 7.02
C GLN A 130 85.91 -27.48 8.32
N GLN A 131 84.57 -27.48 8.16
CA GLN A 131 83.57 -28.38 8.76
C GLN A 131 83.48 -28.54 10.30
N GLY A 132 82.33 -28.19 10.89
CA GLY A 132 82.00 -28.56 12.27
C GLY A 132 80.68 -28.00 12.84
N GLN A 133 79.58 -28.72 12.69
CA GLN A 133 78.44 -28.70 13.63
C GLN A 133 78.69 -29.77 14.74
N PRO A 134 77.88 -29.94 15.82
CA PRO A 134 76.68 -29.20 16.29
C PRO A 134 76.66 -28.86 17.82
N GLN A 135 75.55 -28.23 18.27
CA GLN A 135 74.79 -28.41 19.54
C GLN A 135 75.48 -28.55 20.93
N GLY A 136 74.92 -27.82 21.92
CA GLY A 136 75.02 -28.06 23.37
C GLY A 136 74.80 -26.77 24.18
N GLN A 137 73.58 -26.46 24.66
CA GLN A 137 72.91 -26.93 25.90
C GLN A 137 73.32 -26.21 27.20
N MET A 138 72.33 -25.52 27.80
CA MET A 138 72.20 -25.19 29.25
C MET A 138 73.26 -24.21 29.83
N SER A 139 73.03 -23.52 30.95
CA SER A 139 71.90 -23.49 31.90
C SER A 139 71.66 -22.06 32.44
N ASP A 140 70.59 -21.88 33.23
CA ASP A 140 70.46 -20.79 34.21
C ASP A 140 71.73 -20.54 35.03
N GLN A 141 71.91 -19.28 35.45
CA GLN A 141 72.15 -19.02 36.86
C GLN A 141 71.55 -17.68 37.29
N GLN A 142 70.63 -17.74 38.26
CA GLN A 142 70.26 -16.59 39.07
C GLN A 142 71.44 -16.26 40.00
N ASP A 143 71.69 -14.98 40.22
CA ASP A 143 72.16 -14.55 41.54
C ASP A 143 71.54 -13.17 41.85
N GLY A 144 71.07 -12.99 43.08
CA GLY A 144 70.29 -11.82 43.48
C GLY A 144 70.89 -11.17 44.71
N GLN A 145 71.07 -9.84 44.68
CA GLN A 145 71.49 -9.07 45.85
C GLN A 145 70.60 -7.85 46.06
N GLN A 146 70.11 -7.73 47.30
CA GLN A 146 69.46 -6.54 47.82
C GLN A 146 70.54 -5.54 48.28
N GLY A 147 70.35 -4.24 48.03
CA GLY A 147 71.39 -3.24 48.30
C GLY A 147 70.88 -1.81 48.37
N GLU A 148 70.17 -1.51 49.46
CA GLU A 148 70.00 -0.20 50.14
C GLU A 148 69.81 1.11 49.35
N GLN A 149 68.84 1.91 49.81
CA GLN A 149 68.73 3.33 49.45
C GLN A 149 69.96 4.11 49.95
N GLN A 150 70.55 4.95 49.11
CA GLN A 150 71.35 6.10 49.57
C GLN A 150 71.24 7.27 48.59
N GLY A 151 70.61 8.36 49.05
CA GLY A 151 70.50 9.59 48.27
C GLY A 151 71.83 10.34 48.24
N GLY A 152 72.47 10.40 47.07
CA GLY A 152 73.71 11.15 46.85
C GLY A 152 73.58 12.09 45.66
N GLN A 153 73.74 13.39 45.89
CA GLN A 153 73.84 14.38 44.81
C GLN A 153 75.19 14.22 44.09
N GLN A 154 75.22 13.44 43.01
CA GLN A 154 76.38 13.39 42.13
C GLN A 154 76.27 14.49 41.08
N GLN A 155 77.26 15.38 41.06
CA GLN A 155 77.41 16.37 39.99
C GLN A 155 77.84 15.63 38.72
N ALA A 156 77.15 15.90 37.60
CA ALA A 156 77.51 15.29 36.33
C ALA A 156 78.95 15.66 35.93
N SER A 157 79.78 14.64 35.70
CA SER A 157 81.04 14.84 34.98
C SER A 157 80.73 15.14 33.51
N PRO A 158 81.54 15.94 32.80
CA PRO A 158 81.39 16.07 31.37
C PRO A 158 81.60 14.70 30.70
N LEU A 159 80.66 14.32 29.83
CA LEU A 159 80.76 13.10 29.01
C LEU A 159 82.06 13.12 28.21
N THR A 160 82.73 11.97 28.12
CA THR A 160 83.87 11.80 27.20
C THR A 160 83.39 11.73 25.75
N GLU A 161 84.30 11.97 24.81
CA GLU A 161 84.01 12.01 23.37
C GLU A 161 83.47 10.64 22.89
N ASP A 162 84.10 9.53 23.33
CA ASP A 162 83.62 8.14 23.20
C ASP A 162 82.18 7.93 23.72
N GLU A 163 81.84 8.49 24.89
CA GLU A 163 80.51 8.31 25.49
C GLU A 163 79.45 9.11 24.72
N MET A 164 79.81 10.28 24.20
CA MET A 164 78.93 11.10 23.37
C MET A 164 78.69 10.46 22.00
N GLU A 165 79.71 9.88 21.38
CA GLU A 165 79.60 9.19 20.09
C GLU A 165 78.74 7.91 20.23
N ARG A 166 78.93 7.11 21.28
CA ARG A 166 78.07 5.94 21.58
C ARG A 166 76.62 6.33 21.86
N LEU A 167 76.37 7.47 22.52
CA LEU A 167 75.02 7.95 22.80
C LEU A 167 74.32 8.41 21.51
N LYS A 168 75.04 9.07 20.60
CA LYS A 168 74.56 9.37 19.25
C LYS A 168 74.28 8.11 18.44
N GLU A 169 75.16 7.11 18.48
CA GLU A 169 74.95 5.84 17.77
C GLU A 169 73.73 5.08 18.32
N ALA A 170 73.54 5.07 19.65
CA ALA A 170 72.35 4.48 20.28
C ALA A 170 71.05 5.23 19.90
N LEU A 171 71.07 6.57 19.85
CA LEU A 171 69.93 7.36 19.39
C LEU A 171 69.61 7.07 17.92
N ARG A 172 70.64 7.05 17.06
CA ARG A 172 70.53 6.67 15.65
C ARG A 172 69.89 5.28 15.49
N GLN A 173 70.34 4.30 16.26
CA GLN A 173 69.77 2.94 16.24
C GLN A 173 68.34 2.86 16.78
N ARG A 174 67.84 3.85 17.54
CA ARG A 174 66.42 3.96 17.90
C ARG A 174 65.62 4.56 16.74
N LEU A 175 66.11 5.63 16.12
CA LEU A 175 65.45 6.30 14.99
C LEU A 175 65.39 5.39 13.74
N GLU A 176 66.51 4.76 13.36
CA GLU A 176 66.54 3.80 12.24
C GLU A 176 65.58 2.60 12.47
N ARG A 177 65.33 2.20 13.73
CA ARG A 177 64.34 1.17 14.06
C ARG A 177 62.89 1.65 14.01
N LYS A 178 62.63 2.91 14.36
CA LYS A 178 61.29 3.54 14.24
C LYS A 178 60.90 3.70 12.78
N GLN A 179 61.84 4.15 11.94
CA GLN A 179 61.66 4.17 10.49
C GLN A 179 61.41 2.75 9.93
N GLU A 180 62.21 1.75 10.33
CA GLU A 180 61.95 0.33 9.99
C GLU A 180 60.62 -0.24 10.52
N GLN A 181 59.95 0.41 11.49
CA GLN A 181 58.64 0.02 12.00
C GLN A 181 57.53 0.66 11.15
N ILE A 182 57.63 1.96 10.85
CA ILE A 182 56.71 2.68 9.95
C ILE A 182 56.73 2.08 8.53
N ASP A 183 57.92 1.76 7.99
CA ASP A 183 58.09 1.14 6.67
C ASP A 183 57.58 -0.33 6.60
N ARG A 184 57.10 -0.89 7.72
CA ARG A 184 56.52 -2.23 7.82
C ARG A 184 55.06 -2.23 8.26
N LEU A 185 54.44 -1.07 8.39
CA LEU A 185 53.01 -0.97 8.68
C LEU A 185 52.17 -1.63 7.57
N PRO A 186 50.99 -2.18 7.89
CA PRO A 186 50.06 -2.67 6.89
C PRO A 186 49.59 -1.58 5.91
N GLU A 187 49.17 -1.99 4.71
CA GLU A 187 48.56 -1.08 3.72
C GLU A 187 47.10 -0.68 4.11
N ASP A 188 46.52 -1.33 5.13
CA ASP A 188 45.16 -1.09 5.60
C ASP A 188 45.07 -0.29 6.91
N ALA A 189 44.09 0.62 6.97
CA ALA A 189 43.87 1.50 8.11
C ALA A 189 43.73 0.79 9.47
N ALA A 190 43.07 -0.38 9.50
CA ALA A 190 42.87 -1.14 10.73
C ALA A 190 44.21 -1.66 11.28
N GLY A 191 45.05 -2.24 10.41
CA GLY A 191 46.40 -2.66 10.74
C GLY A 191 47.32 -1.49 11.13
N GLN A 192 47.20 -0.34 10.47
CA GLN A 192 47.96 0.88 10.82
C GLN A 192 47.58 1.42 12.19
N VAL A 193 46.28 1.64 12.45
CA VAL A 193 45.76 2.12 13.75
C VAL A 193 46.25 1.24 14.89
N LYS A 194 46.30 -0.08 14.68
CA LYS A 194 46.78 -1.06 15.65
C LYS A 194 48.27 -0.96 15.94
N GLU A 195 49.12 -1.00 14.93
CA GLU A 195 50.58 -0.96 15.14
C GLU A 195 51.04 0.43 15.65
N LEU A 196 50.31 1.50 15.31
CA LEU A 196 50.52 2.85 15.87
C LEU A 196 50.09 2.98 17.34
N GLN A 197 49.26 2.08 17.87
CA GLN A 197 48.79 2.13 19.27
C GLN A 197 49.90 1.77 20.26
N GLU A 198 50.82 0.88 19.88
CA GLU A 198 52.03 0.55 20.65
C GLU A 198 53.25 1.40 20.22
N TYR A 199 53.06 2.37 19.31
CA TYR A 199 54.13 3.19 18.76
C TYR A 199 54.43 4.43 19.61
N GLU A 200 55.68 4.58 20.02
CA GLU A 200 56.18 5.84 20.59
C GLU A 200 56.41 6.85 19.46
N PHE A 201 55.54 7.84 19.27
CA PHE A 201 55.82 8.96 18.36
C PHE A 201 57.04 9.77 18.82
N GLU A 202 57.89 10.21 17.88
CA GLU A 202 58.90 11.24 18.12
C GLU A 202 58.32 12.65 17.90
N ASP A 203 57.28 12.79 17.08
CA ASP A 203 56.56 14.04 16.82
C ASP A 203 55.35 14.25 17.75
N ASP A 204 55.24 15.46 18.32
CA ASP A 204 54.16 15.81 19.26
C ASP A 204 52.84 16.21 18.54
N GLU A 205 52.87 16.67 17.29
CA GLU A 205 51.67 17.01 16.50
C GLU A 205 51.07 15.75 15.85
N ALA A 206 51.91 14.86 15.31
CA ALA A 206 51.47 13.56 14.79
C ALA A 206 50.78 12.71 15.86
N ARG A 207 51.33 12.68 17.09
CA ARG A 207 50.67 12.02 18.23
C ARG A 207 49.32 12.66 18.55
N GLN A 208 49.23 14.00 18.57
CA GLN A 208 47.96 14.70 18.83
C GLN A 208 46.90 14.37 17.78
N LYS A 209 47.23 14.38 16.47
CA LYS A 209 46.26 14.00 15.42
C LYS A 209 45.86 12.52 15.49
N TYR A 210 46.76 11.64 15.91
CA TYR A 210 46.43 10.22 16.15
C TYR A 210 45.52 10.02 17.37
N GLU A 211 45.78 10.73 18.47
CA GLU A 211 44.91 10.78 19.66
C GLU A 211 43.51 11.33 19.29
N GLU A 212 43.43 12.42 18.51
CA GLU A 212 42.17 12.98 18.00
C GLU A 212 41.43 12.02 17.05
N LEU A 213 42.13 11.32 16.14
CA LEU A 213 41.55 10.33 15.24
C LEU A 213 40.94 9.15 16.01
N LEU A 214 41.67 8.60 17.00
CA LEU A 214 41.16 7.54 17.87
C LEU A 214 39.89 7.98 18.60
N GLU A 215 39.86 9.20 19.13
CA GLU A 215 38.70 9.72 19.87
C GLU A 215 37.51 9.97 18.94
N GLN A 216 37.72 10.50 17.73
CA GLN A 216 36.68 10.65 16.69
C GLN A 216 36.06 9.29 16.30
N LEU A 217 36.87 8.24 16.13
CA LEU A 217 36.39 6.89 15.81
C LEU A 217 35.58 6.29 16.96
N LYS A 218 36.08 6.43 18.21
CA LYS A 218 35.38 5.98 19.43
C LYS A 218 34.03 6.69 19.59
N GLN A 219 34.02 8.01 19.50
CA GLN A 219 32.82 8.83 19.60
C GLN A 219 31.80 8.50 18.49
N SER A 220 32.25 8.29 17.25
CA SER A 220 31.38 7.92 16.13
C SER A 220 30.66 6.58 16.33
N MET A 221 31.35 5.57 16.89
CA MET A 221 30.73 4.29 17.23
C MET A 221 29.80 4.41 18.44
N MET A 222 30.24 5.07 19.51
CA MET A 222 29.45 5.26 20.73
C MET A 222 28.13 6.01 20.47
N ASN A 223 28.19 7.12 19.72
CA ASN A 223 27.03 7.94 19.37
C ASN A 223 25.92 7.17 18.63
N ARG A 224 26.21 6.05 17.96
CA ARG A 224 25.20 5.29 17.20
C ARG A 224 24.58 4.11 17.96
N PHE A 225 25.33 3.50 18.89
CA PHE A 225 24.74 2.53 19.82
C PHE A 225 23.91 3.21 20.92
N PHE A 226 24.30 4.42 21.32
CA PHE A 226 23.75 5.11 22.48
C PHE A 226 23.32 6.55 22.14
N GLN A 227 22.52 6.69 21.08
CA GLN A 227 22.11 7.97 20.49
C GLN A 227 21.45 8.92 21.52
N ASP A 228 20.76 8.36 22.50
CA ASP A 228 19.99 9.08 23.52
C ASP A 228 20.81 9.36 24.82
N MET A 229 21.99 8.73 25.00
CA MET A 229 22.91 8.95 26.13
C MET A 229 23.75 10.24 26.02
N SER A 230 23.47 11.07 25.02
CA SER A 230 24.23 12.27 24.62
C SER A 230 24.59 13.22 25.77
N GLN A 231 23.74 13.36 26.78
CA GLN A 231 23.89 14.35 27.86
C GLN A 231 25.10 14.09 28.79
N MET A 232 25.69 12.89 28.78
CA MET A 232 26.75 12.48 29.70
C MET A 232 28.15 12.40 29.05
N MET A 233 28.23 12.40 27.71
CA MET A 233 29.46 12.03 26.95
C MET A 233 30.43 13.19 26.65
N SER A 234 30.54 14.19 27.52
CA SER A 234 31.46 15.35 27.28
C SER A 234 32.89 15.17 27.84
N ASP A 235 33.06 14.31 28.85
CA ASP A 235 34.37 13.95 29.45
C ASP A 235 34.23 12.51 29.98
N MET A 236 34.45 11.51 29.13
CA MET A 236 34.15 10.10 29.46
C MET A 236 35.17 9.53 30.48
N SER A 237 34.72 9.21 31.70
CA SER A 237 35.63 8.71 32.74
C SER A 237 35.75 7.18 32.75
N PRO A 238 36.82 6.62 33.36
CA PRO A 238 36.92 5.18 33.60
C PRO A 238 35.78 4.61 34.46
N GLU A 239 35.11 5.45 35.28
CA GLU A 239 33.99 5.05 36.13
C GLU A 239 32.69 4.89 35.32
N ASP A 240 32.51 5.68 34.25
CA ASP A 240 31.36 5.58 33.33
C ASP A 240 31.48 4.34 32.43
N MET A 241 32.70 4.02 31.99
CA MET A 241 32.99 2.80 31.24
C MET A 241 32.75 1.52 32.05
N GLU A 242 32.94 1.55 33.38
CA GLU A 242 32.63 0.42 34.25
C GLU A 242 31.11 0.30 34.48
N GLN A 243 30.39 1.42 34.65
CA GLN A 243 28.92 1.44 34.72
C GLN A 243 28.27 0.86 33.46
N MET A 244 28.72 1.27 32.26
CA MET A 244 28.22 0.72 31.00
C MET A 244 28.46 -0.79 30.89
N ARG A 245 29.63 -1.29 31.33
CA ARG A 245 29.92 -2.72 31.35
C ARG A 245 29.01 -3.49 32.31
N GLU A 246 28.65 -2.89 33.45
CA GLU A 246 27.68 -3.49 34.40
C GLU A 246 26.25 -3.48 33.82
N MET A 247 25.84 -2.42 33.13
CA MET A 247 24.54 -2.34 32.44
C MET A 247 24.40 -3.40 31.34
N MET A 248 25.44 -3.58 30.52
CA MET A 248 25.47 -4.63 29.49
C MET A 248 25.41 -6.05 30.08
N ARG A 249 25.98 -6.26 31.28
CA ARG A 249 25.86 -7.52 32.02
C ARG A 249 24.45 -7.77 32.53
N ASP A 250 23.82 -6.77 33.14
CA ASP A 250 22.45 -6.91 33.64
C ASP A 250 21.46 -7.16 32.49
N LEU A 251 21.67 -6.49 31.35
CA LEU A 251 20.95 -6.74 30.10
C LEU A 251 21.15 -8.19 29.60
N ASN A 252 22.39 -8.69 29.65
CA ASN A 252 22.69 -10.08 29.32
C ASN A 252 21.98 -11.08 30.26
N GLU A 253 21.89 -10.79 31.56
CA GLU A 253 21.16 -11.64 32.51
C GLU A 253 19.64 -11.57 32.26
N MET A 254 19.10 -10.38 31.98
CA MET A 254 17.69 -10.16 31.62
C MET A 254 17.28 -10.96 30.38
N LEU A 255 18.08 -10.90 29.31
CA LEU A 255 17.84 -11.69 28.10
C LEU A 255 18.04 -13.20 28.35
N GLU A 256 18.99 -13.61 29.18
CA GLU A 256 19.14 -15.04 29.50
C GLU A 256 17.97 -15.59 30.33
N ARG A 257 17.39 -14.77 31.24
CA ARG A 257 16.15 -15.10 31.97
C ARG A 257 14.98 -15.31 31.00
N GLN A 258 14.75 -14.36 30.08
CA GLN A 258 13.77 -14.48 29.00
C GLN A 258 13.99 -15.78 28.19
N ARG A 259 15.24 -16.09 27.85
CA ARG A 259 15.65 -17.32 27.13
C ARG A 259 15.44 -18.62 27.92
N ARG A 260 15.42 -18.56 29.26
CA ARG A 260 15.04 -19.67 30.15
C ARG A 260 13.52 -19.78 30.38
N GLY A 261 12.73 -18.81 29.93
CA GLY A 261 11.30 -18.70 30.24
C GLY A 261 11.04 -18.24 31.69
N GLU A 262 12.02 -17.54 32.27
CA GLU A 262 11.93 -16.90 33.58
C GLU A 262 11.47 -15.44 33.43
N ASP A 263 11.05 -14.83 34.53
CA ASP A 263 10.75 -13.40 34.59
C ASP A 263 12.03 -12.58 34.26
N PRO A 264 12.02 -11.75 33.19
CA PRO A 264 13.18 -10.96 32.80
C PRO A 264 13.48 -9.80 33.75
N ARG A 265 12.51 -9.36 34.57
CA ARG A 265 12.68 -8.28 35.57
C ARG A 265 13.02 -6.91 34.97
N PHE A 266 12.43 -6.60 33.82
CA PHE A 266 12.60 -5.33 33.10
C PHE A 266 12.40 -4.10 34.00
N ASP A 267 11.39 -4.11 34.88
CA ASP A 267 11.15 -3.03 35.85
C ASP A 267 12.38 -2.74 36.74
N GLU A 268 13.11 -3.78 37.18
CA GLU A 268 14.31 -3.63 38.02
C GLU A 268 15.56 -3.23 37.23
N PHE A 269 15.59 -3.52 35.92
CA PHE A 269 16.60 -3.00 35.00
C PHE A 269 16.39 -1.49 34.79
N MET A 270 15.14 -1.05 34.56
CA MET A 270 14.81 0.37 34.39
C MET A 270 14.92 1.17 35.70
N ASP A 271 14.58 0.60 36.86
CA ASP A 271 14.83 1.21 38.19
C ASP A 271 16.34 1.46 38.46
N LYS A 272 17.23 0.73 37.80
CA LYS A 272 18.69 0.84 37.97
C LYS A 272 19.38 1.67 36.88
N TRP A 273 18.90 1.58 35.64
CA TRP A 273 19.59 2.10 34.45
C TRP A 273 18.73 3.04 33.60
N GLY A 274 17.45 3.26 33.93
CA GLY A 274 16.52 4.08 33.15
C GLY A 274 16.99 5.52 32.91
N ASP A 275 17.67 6.11 33.90
CA ASP A 275 18.26 7.46 33.81
C ASP A 275 19.29 7.63 32.67
N MET A 276 19.80 6.54 32.08
CA MET A 276 20.69 6.61 30.92
C MET A 276 19.96 6.66 29.58
N PHE A 277 18.72 6.18 29.47
CA PHE A 277 18.00 6.06 28.19
C PHE A 277 17.42 7.39 27.65
N GLY A 278 17.81 8.53 28.23
CA GLY A 278 17.50 9.86 27.70
C GLY A 278 16.03 10.27 27.85
N ASP A 279 15.54 11.06 26.89
CA ASP A 279 14.17 11.62 26.90
C ASP A 279 13.08 10.62 26.44
N ASP A 280 13.45 9.51 25.78
CA ASP A 280 12.50 8.49 25.29
C ASP A 280 12.92 7.04 25.70
N PRO A 281 12.85 6.72 27.01
CA PRO A 281 13.25 5.41 27.52
C PRO A 281 12.26 4.30 27.12
N PRO A 282 12.75 3.09 26.76
CA PRO A 282 11.88 1.99 26.35
C PRO A 282 10.94 1.58 27.49
N GLN A 283 9.67 1.38 27.16
CA GLN A 283 8.61 1.04 28.11
C GLN A 283 8.41 -0.48 28.26
N SER A 284 9.09 -1.28 27.43
CA SER A 284 9.06 -2.74 27.51
C SER A 284 10.35 -3.42 27.04
N LEU A 285 10.55 -4.68 27.47
CA LEU A 285 11.67 -5.50 27.00
C LEU A 285 11.65 -5.71 25.48
N ASP A 286 10.47 -5.97 24.90
CA ASP A 286 10.36 -6.23 23.46
C ASP A 286 10.71 -4.98 22.63
N GLU A 287 10.41 -3.79 23.13
CA GLU A 287 10.75 -2.48 22.51
C GLU A 287 12.25 -2.16 22.59
N LEU A 288 12.87 -2.33 23.77
CA LEU A 288 14.33 -2.27 23.94
C LEU A 288 15.04 -3.25 22.99
N VAL A 289 14.50 -4.47 22.88
CA VAL A 289 14.99 -5.51 21.97
C VAL A 289 14.80 -5.12 20.50
N GLU A 290 13.71 -4.45 20.13
CA GLU A 290 13.47 -3.96 18.76
C GLU A 290 14.46 -2.84 18.37
N GLN A 291 14.77 -1.93 19.30
CA GLN A 291 15.79 -0.88 19.14
C GLN A 291 17.18 -1.50 18.88
N MET A 292 17.60 -2.45 19.71
CA MET A 292 18.88 -3.17 19.54
C MET A 292 18.93 -4.00 18.24
N GLN A 293 17.83 -4.66 17.85
CA GLN A 293 17.76 -5.39 16.58
C GLN A 293 17.95 -4.47 15.37
N ARG A 294 17.31 -3.28 15.36
CA ARG A 294 17.51 -2.27 14.31
C ARG A 294 18.99 -1.87 14.22
N GLN A 295 19.62 -1.49 15.33
CA GLN A 295 21.04 -1.12 15.38
C GLN A 295 21.97 -2.24 14.87
N ALA A 296 21.80 -3.47 15.40
CA ALA A 296 22.61 -4.61 15.01
C ALA A 296 22.46 -4.96 13.52
N ALA A 297 21.22 -4.91 13.01
CA ALA A 297 20.94 -5.15 11.60
C ALA A 297 21.49 -4.03 10.69
N GLN A 298 21.54 -2.76 11.13
CA GLN A 298 22.16 -1.68 10.34
C GLN A 298 23.65 -1.94 10.13
N MET A 299 24.35 -2.25 11.23
CA MET A 299 25.78 -2.56 11.21
C MET A 299 26.07 -3.82 10.37
N GLN A 300 25.25 -4.87 10.50
CA GLN A 300 25.39 -6.08 9.70
C GLN A 300 25.05 -5.85 8.20
N ASN A 301 24.08 -4.98 7.90
CA ASN A 301 23.74 -4.61 6.52
C ASN A 301 24.85 -3.77 5.87
N LEU A 302 25.47 -2.82 6.60
CA LEU A 302 26.67 -2.09 6.16
C LEU A 302 27.80 -3.08 5.82
N MET A 303 28.17 -3.94 6.77
CA MET A 303 29.17 -5.00 6.55
C MET A 303 28.83 -5.88 5.34
N SER A 304 27.57 -6.25 5.14
CA SER A 304 27.16 -7.09 3.99
C SER A 304 27.23 -6.39 2.62
N SER A 305 27.26 -5.05 2.63
CA SER A 305 27.23 -4.19 1.44
C SER A 305 28.62 -3.68 1.05
N LEU A 306 29.58 -3.71 1.98
CA LEU A 306 31.00 -3.42 1.72
C LEU A 306 31.72 -4.53 0.91
N PRO A 307 32.79 -4.19 0.17
CA PRO A 307 33.77 -5.15 -0.35
C PRO A 307 34.32 -6.10 0.72
N GLY A 308 34.73 -7.31 0.33
CA GLY A 308 35.08 -8.38 1.27
C GLY A 308 36.31 -8.09 2.14
N ASP A 309 37.27 -7.37 1.57
CA ASP A 309 38.47 -6.79 2.18
C ASP A 309 38.13 -5.66 3.16
N MET A 310 37.40 -4.63 2.70
CA MET A 310 36.93 -3.53 3.56
C MET A 310 36.04 -4.03 4.72
N ARG A 311 35.26 -5.09 4.51
CA ARG A 311 34.47 -5.73 5.57
C ARG A 311 35.33 -6.42 6.63
N GLN A 312 36.50 -6.96 6.25
CA GLN A 312 37.44 -7.52 7.23
C GLN A 312 38.08 -6.38 8.04
N GLN A 313 38.56 -5.32 7.36
CA GLN A 313 39.13 -4.14 8.02
C GLN A 313 38.15 -3.50 9.02
N LEU A 314 36.87 -3.33 8.65
CA LEU A 314 35.84 -2.83 9.58
C LEU A 314 35.65 -3.75 10.78
N GLY A 315 35.58 -5.07 10.56
CA GLY A 315 35.40 -6.05 11.63
C GLY A 315 36.57 -6.10 12.60
N ASP A 316 37.79 -6.07 12.09
CA ASP A 316 39.03 -6.11 12.89
C ASP A 316 39.19 -4.80 13.71
N MET A 317 38.91 -3.64 13.10
CA MET A 317 38.90 -2.34 13.80
C MET A 317 37.84 -2.28 14.92
N MET A 318 36.61 -2.76 14.63
CA MET A 318 35.57 -2.85 15.65
C MET A 318 35.96 -3.79 16.80
N GLN A 319 36.55 -4.96 16.51
CA GLN A 319 36.95 -5.91 17.55
C GLN A 319 38.03 -5.31 18.47
N GLN A 320 39.01 -4.60 17.91
CA GLN A 320 40.05 -3.92 18.70
C GLN A 320 39.45 -2.88 19.67
N LEU A 321 38.59 -1.98 19.16
CA LEU A 321 37.99 -0.92 19.97
C LEU A 321 37.04 -1.48 21.06
N MET A 322 36.27 -2.53 20.75
CA MET A 322 35.47 -3.25 21.76
C MET A 322 36.34 -3.98 22.80
N GLY A 323 37.56 -4.37 22.42
CA GLY A 323 38.58 -4.95 23.30
C GLY A 323 39.15 -3.93 24.29
N GLU A 324 39.53 -2.74 23.82
CA GLU A 324 40.00 -1.62 24.68
C GLU A 324 38.98 -1.26 25.76
N MET A 325 37.71 -1.16 25.37
CA MET A 325 36.61 -0.84 26.27
C MET A 325 36.29 -1.99 27.25
N GLY A 326 36.86 -3.18 27.04
CA GLY A 326 36.56 -4.37 27.82
C GLY A 326 35.10 -4.82 27.69
N MET A 327 34.50 -4.60 26.52
CA MET A 327 33.09 -4.93 26.23
C MET A 327 32.92 -6.14 25.31
N GLU A 328 33.98 -6.60 24.62
CA GLU A 328 33.97 -7.73 23.68
C GLU A 328 33.15 -8.95 24.17
N GLN A 329 33.33 -9.37 25.43
CA GLN A 329 32.65 -10.54 25.98
C GLN A 329 31.15 -10.31 26.20
N GLU A 330 30.77 -9.17 26.77
CA GLU A 330 29.36 -8.85 27.04
C GLU A 330 28.60 -8.57 25.73
N LEU A 331 29.23 -7.92 24.74
CA LEU A 331 28.67 -7.71 23.41
C LEU A 331 28.52 -9.03 22.60
N ALA A 332 29.49 -9.94 22.69
CA ALA A 332 29.38 -11.25 22.07
C ALA A 332 28.26 -12.09 22.69
N GLN A 333 28.08 -12.02 24.02
CA GLN A 333 26.98 -12.68 24.71
C GLN A 333 25.62 -12.04 24.36
N LEU A 334 25.55 -10.71 24.21
CA LEU A 334 24.35 -9.99 23.79
C LEU A 334 23.91 -10.42 22.39
N ALA A 335 24.84 -10.42 21.42
CA ALA A 335 24.56 -10.86 20.06
C ALA A 335 24.09 -12.33 20.00
N GLN A 336 24.68 -13.21 20.81
CA GLN A 336 24.26 -14.61 20.92
C GLN A 336 22.86 -14.75 21.56
N ASN A 337 22.54 -13.96 22.58
CA ASN A 337 21.23 -13.92 23.22
C ASN A 337 20.16 -13.44 22.24
N LEU A 338 20.41 -12.35 21.52
CA LEU A 338 19.47 -11.75 20.56
C LEU A 338 19.16 -12.70 19.39
N GLU A 339 20.14 -13.20 18.64
CA GLU A 339 19.91 -14.12 17.51
C GLU A 339 19.29 -15.46 17.97
N SER A 340 19.50 -15.87 19.23
CA SER A 340 18.86 -17.08 19.80
C SER A 340 17.39 -16.86 20.20
N LEU A 341 16.96 -15.63 20.45
CA LEU A 341 15.59 -15.28 20.87
C LEU A 341 14.76 -14.75 19.70
N TYR A 342 15.33 -13.86 18.91
CA TYR A 342 14.71 -13.08 17.84
C TYR A 342 15.61 -13.11 16.58
N PRO A 343 15.53 -14.17 15.74
CA PRO A 343 16.46 -14.34 14.62
C PRO A 343 16.29 -13.27 13.54
N MET A 344 17.34 -12.50 13.24
CA MET A 344 17.25 -11.25 12.46
C MET A 344 17.03 -11.43 10.94
N ARG A 345 16.62 -12.62 10.47
CA ARG A 345 16.59 -13.00 9.05
C ARG A 345 15.77 -12.09 8.13
N ASP A 346 14.70 -11.49 8.65
CA ASP A 346 13.82 -10.61 7.89
C ASP A 346 14.27 -9.12 7.94
N LEU A 347 15.38 -8.81 8.63
CA LEU A 347 16.02 -7.48 8.68
C LEU A 347 17.32 -7.41 7.86
N LEU A 348 17.93 -8.57 7.57
CA LEU A 348 19.22 -8.68 6.90
C LEU A 348 19.09 -8.58 5.38
N ASN A 349 19.44 -7.41 4.84
CA ASN A 349 19.36 -7.07 3.42
C ASN A 349 20.73 -6.61 2.90
N GLN A 350 21.15 -7.17 1.76
CA GLN A 350 22.34 -6.71 1.06
C GLN A 350 21.96 -5.55 0.11
N TYR A 351 22.61 -4.40 0.29
CA TYR A 351 22.34 -3.20 -0.49
C TYR A 351 23.42 -2.99 -1.58
N PRO A 352 23.09 -3.15 -2.88
CA PRO A 352 24.08 -3.08 -3.96
C PRO A 352 24.33 -1.64 -4.39
N PHE A 353 25.02 -0.86 -3.55
CA PHE A 353 25.45 0.50 -3.85
C PHE A 353 26.40 0.56 -5.05
N ARG A 354 26.26 1.61 -5.88
CA ARG A 354 27.01 1.84 -7.13
C ARG A 354 27.18 3.33 -7.46
N GLY A 355 27.18 4.18 -6.45
CA GLY A 355 27.27 5.61 -6.60
C GLY A 355 28.66 6.13 -6.94
N GLN A 356 28.83 7.44 -6.74
CA GLN A 356 30.09 8.18 -6.90
C GLN A 356 30.23 9.30 -5.85
N GLU A 357 29.22 9.50 -5.00
CA GLU A 357 29.28 10.47 -3.90
C GLU A 357 29.94 9.79 -2.69
N GLU A 358 31.12 10.28 -2.36
CA GLU A 358 31.94 9.86 -1.21
C GLU A 358 31.19 10.17 0.10
N ILE A 359 31.26 9.25 1.08
CA ILE A 359 30.62 9.40 2.40
C ILE A 359 31.49 8.83 3.52
N ASP A 360 31.45 9.48 4.68
CA ASP A 360 32.05 8.99 5.91
C ASP A 360 31.25 7.82 6.55
N LEU A 361 31.82 7.21 7.60
CA LEU A 361 31.22 6.09 8.33
C LEU A 361 29.88 6.46 9.03
N GLN A 362 29.72 7.69 9.51
CA GLN A 362 28.51 8.15 10.19
C GLN A 362 27.36 8.35 9.19
N ALA A 363 27.65 8.98 8.05
CA ALA A 363 26.73 9.10 6.92
C ALA A 363 26.34 7.71 6.36
N ALA A 364 27.29 6.79 6.22
CA ALA A 364 27.02 5.42 5.79
C ALA A 364 26.12 4.64 6.77
N MET A 365 26.32 4.81 8.08
CA MET A 365 25.47 4.20 9.11
C MET A 365 24.07 4.82 9.16
N SER A 366 23.93 6.14 8.98
CA SER A 366 22.62 6.77 8.84
C SER A 366 21.88 6.23 7.61
N LEU A 367 22.57 6.18 6.47
CA LEU A 367 22.05 5.68 5.19
C LEU A 367 21.59 4.21 5.27
N MET A 368 22.21 3.35 6.10
CA MET A 368 21.67 2.01 6.37
C MET A 368 20.35 2.05 7.16
N GLY A 369 20.18 3.02 8.06
CA GLY A 369 18.92 3.29 8.75
C GLY A 369 17.81 3.67 7.78
N ASP A 370 18.02 4.71 6.97
CA ASP A 370 17.09 5.13 5.91
C ASP A 370 16.66 3.94 5.03
N MET A 371 17.63 3.13 4.60
CA MET A 371 17.41 2.00 3.70
C MET A 371 16.62 0.85 4.36
N GLN A 372 16.78 0.63 5.67
CA GLN A 372 15.94 -0.30 6.43
C GLN A 372 14.52 0.22 6.63
N GLN A 373 14.35 1.48 7.01
CA GLN A 373 13.02 2.07 7.16
C GLN A 373 12.27 2.08 5.82
N LEU A 374 12.96 2.36 4.70
CA LEU A 374 12.42 2.19 3.35
C LEU A 374 12.00 0.74 3.07
N ASP A 375 12.76 -0.27 3.50
CA ASP A 375 12.37 -1.69 3.40
C ASP A 375 11.14 -2.04 4.27
N GLU A 376 11.04 -1.49 5.49
CA GLU A 376 9.89 -1.67 6.39
C GLU A 376 8.62 -1.03 5.83
N LEU A 377 8.73 0.20 5.35
CA LEU A 377 7.66 0.95 4.70
C LEU A 377 7.26 0.31 3.36
N GLU A 378 8.21 -0.20 2.55
CA GLU A 378 7.92 -0.97 1.34
C GLU A 378 7.06 -2.21 1.67
N ARG A 379 7.43 -2.94 2.74
CA ARG A 379 6.67 -4.09 3.26
C ARG A 379 5.32 -3.70 3.87
N ALA A 380 5.19 -2.54 4.53
CA ALA A 380 3.91 -2.02 5.01
C ALA A 380 2.96 -1.71 3.83
N LEU A 381 3.43 -0.92 2.86
CA LEU A 381 2.69 -0.58 1.64
C LEU A 381 2.25 -1.83 0.87
N GLU A 382 3.11 -2.84 0.69
CA GLU A 382 2.73 -4.09 0.03
C GLU A 382 1.72 -4.91 0.84
N ARG A 383 1.86 -5.01 2.17
CA ARG A 383 0.84 -5.65 3.02
C ARG A 383 -0.53 -5.02 2.82
N VAL A 384 -0.64 -3.68 2.80
CA VAL A 384 -1.91 -2.98 2.56
C VAL A 384 -2.44 -3.23 1.14
N GLN A 385 -1.58 -3.25 0.11
CA GLN A 385 -2.02 -3.63 -1.24
C GLN A 385 -2.59 -5.05 -1.31
N TYR A 386 -2.06 -6.00 -0.53
CA TYR A 386 -2.54 -7.40 -0.50
C TYR A 386 -3.61 -7.69 0.56
N GLY A 387 -3.96 -6.75 1.43
CA GLY A 387 -5.14 -6.81 2.30
C GLY A 387 -4.96 -6.49 3.78
N GLY A 388 -3.80 -5.95 4.18
CA GLY A 388 -3.64 -5.24 5.45
C GLY A 388 -4.45 -3.94 5.50
N ASN A 389 -4.42 -3.26 6.64
CA ASN A 389 -5.19 -2.05 6.87
C ASN A 389 -4.35 -0.79 6.58
N ILE A 390 -4.94 0.28 6.06
CA ILE A 390 -4.20 1.53 5.79
C ILE A 390 -3.73 2.22 7.07
N ASP A 391 -4.36 1.92 8.20
CA ASP A 391 -3.96 2.37 9.53
C ASP A 391 -2.66 1.69 10.00
N ASP A 392 -2.23 0.59 9.35
CA ASP A 392 -0.95 -0.11 9.60
C ASP A 392 0.26 0.63 8.96
N ILE A 393 0.04 1.82 8.38
CA ILE A 393 1.08 2.69 7.81
C ILE A 393 1.19 3.97 8.67
N ASP A 394 2.39 4.15 9.21
CA ASP A 394 2.82 5.33 9.93
C ASP A 394 2.91 6.55 8.99
N PRO A 395 2.27 7.69 9.32
CA PRO A 395 2.28 8.89 8.48
C PRO A 395 3.55 9.73 8.66
N ASP A 396 4.19 9.67 9.83
CA ASP A 396 5.32 10.52 10.21
C ASP A 396 6.63 9.91 9.68
N GLN A 397 6.81 8.58 9.75
CA GLN A 397 7.87 7.85 9.03
C GLN A 397 7.76 8.02 7.50
N LEU A 398 6.52 8.10 6.98
CA LEU A 398 6.29 8.36 5.55
C LEU A 398 6.69 9.78 5.15
N GLU A 399 6.50 10.77 6.03
CA GLU A 399 6.96 12.15 5.82
C GLU A 399 8.49 12.26 5.90
N GLU A 400 9.11 11.70 6.95
CA GLU A 400 10.58 11.74 7.14
C GLU A 400 11.32 11.18 5.93
N LEU A 401 10.88 10.02 5.43
CA LEU A 401 11.48 9.40 4.26
C LEU A 401 11.07 10.09 2.96
N MET A 402 9.78 10.21 2.67
CA MET A 402 9.28 10.53 1.31
C MET A 402 8.79 11.97 1.13
N GLY A 403 8.82 12.78 2.19
CA GLY A 403 8.39 14.18 2.21
C GLY A 403 6.88 14.38 2.40
N GLU A 404 6.51 15.63 2.71
CA GLU A 404 5.14 16.09 3.00
C GLU A 404 4.09 15.63 1.96
N GLU A 405 4.42 15.66 0.65
CA GLU A 405 3.54 15.15 -0.41
C GLU A 405 3.11 13.68 -0.19
N ALA A 406 3.99 12.84 0.36
CA ALA A 406 3.70 11.42 0.56
C ALA A 406 2.72 11.21 1.73
N ARG A 407 2.90 11.98 2.81
CA ARG A 407 1.94 12.07 3.92
C ARG A 407 0.58 12.58 3.44
N GLU A 408 0.54 13.67 2.68
CA GLU A 408 -0.71 14.21 2.11
C GLU A 408 -1.48 13.13 1.33
N ILE A 409 -0.81 12.34 0.49
CA ILE A 409 -1.45 11.26 -0.27
C ILE A 409 -1.99 10.16 0.67
N LEU A 410 -1.26 9.78 1.72
CA LEU A 410 -1.75 8.80 2.70
C LEU A 410 -2.97 9.31 3.47
N GLU A 411 -2.94 10.56 3.95
CA GLU A 411 -4.04 11.19 4.68
C GLU A 411 -5.27 11.38 3.79
N GLN A 412 -5.11 11.87 2.56
CA GLN A 412 -6.19 11.94 1.56
C GLN A 412 -6.83 10.55 1.33
N LEU A 413 -6.02 9.50 1.22
CA LEU A 413 -6.51 8.13 1.01
C LEU A 413 -7.25 7.59 2.26
N LYS A 414 -6.76 7.84 3.48
CA LYS A 414 -7.49 7.53 4.73
C LYS A 414 -8.85 8.25 4.76
N GLN A 415 -8.88 9.54 4.44
CA GLN A 415 -10.08 10.39 4.41
C GLN A 415 -11.16 9.89 3.42
N LEU A 416 -10.81 9.17 2.35
CA LEU A 416 -11.79 8.59 1.42
C LEU A 416 -12.75 7.60 2.10
N LEU A 417 -12.27 6.85 3.10
CA LEU A 417 -13.09 5.88 3.83
C LEU A 417 -13.99 6.61 4.83
N GLU A 418 -13.47 7.61 5.52
CA GLU A 418 -14.20 8.45 6.48
C GLU A 418 -15.35 9.18 5.79
N LEU A 419 -15.11 9.84 4.64
CA LEU A 419 -16.14 10.51 3.84
C LEU A 419 -17.30 9.57 3.47
N LEU A 420 -17.01 8.30 3.16
CA LEU A 420 -18.02 7.30 2.83
C LEU A 420 -18.81 6.78 4.06
N GLU A 421 -18.20 6.76 5.25
CA GLU A 421 -18.87 6.42 6.51
C GLU A 421 -19.68 7.59 7.08
N GLU A 422 -19.13 8.82 7.08
CA GLU A 422 -19.85 10.04 7.50
C GLU A 422 -21.05 10.37 6.62
N ALA A 423 -20.92 10.21 5.29
CA ALA A 423 -22.05 10.28 4.39
C ALA A 423 -23.06 9.13 4.60
N GLY A 424 -22.73 8.13 5.43
CA GLY A 424 -23.56 6.96 5.69
C GLY A 424 -23.78 6.11 4.45
N TYR A 425 -22.80 6.05 3.54
CA TYR A 425 -22.83 5.19 2.36
C TYR A 425 -22.25 3.80 2.66
N LEU A 426 -21.20 3.74 3.49
CA LEU A 426 -20.65 2.52 4.06
C LEU A 426 -20.92 2.43 5.57
N GLU A 427 -20.80 1.23 6.12
CA GLU A 427 -20.76 0.96 7.56
C GLU A 427 -19.77 -0.17 7.86
N LYS A 428 -18.92 -0.02 8.90
CA LYS A 428 -17.93 -1.03 9.31
C LYS A 428 -18.59 -2.13 10.16
N LYS A 429 -18.61 -3.38 9.65
CA LYS A 429 -19.08 -4.58 10.39
C LYS A 429 -17.91 -5.49 10.71
N GLY A 430 -17.44 -5.45 11.96
CA GLY A 430 -16.23 -6.15 12.37
C GLY A 430 -15.04 -5.59 11.60
N ASN A 431 -14.34 -6.45 10.84
CA ASN A 431 -13.20 -6.05 10.00
C ASN A 431 -13.54 -5.90 8.51
N ALA A 432 -14.81 -5.68 8.15
CA ALA A 432 -15.24 -5.50 6.77
C ALA A 432 -16.22 -4.33 6.61
N TRP A 433 -16.09 -3.58 5.53
CA TRP A 433 -17.07 -2.57 5.11
C TRP A 433 -18.25 -3.22 4.38
N GLU A 434 -19.47 -2.75 4.64
CA GLU A 434 -20.69 -3.09 3.90
C GLU A 434 -21.40 -1.83 3.39
N LEU A 435 -22.16 -1.93 2.28
CA LEU A 435 -22.99 -0.82 1.77
C LEU A 435 -24.27 -0.68 2.59
N THR A 436 -24.52 0.53 3.09
CA THR A 436 -25.78 0.85 3.76
C THR A 436 -26.97 0.85 2.78
N PRO A 437 -28.23 0.85 3.26
CA PRO A 437 -29.40 1.11 2.44
C PRO A 437 -29.43 2.51 1.77
N ARG A 438 -28.55 3.45 2.18
CA ARG A 438 -28.35 4.76 1.54
C ARG A 438 -27.33 4.65 0.41
N GLY A 439 -26.17 4.02 0.63
CA GLY A 439 -25.16 3.79 -0.42
C GLY A 439 -25.72 2.97 -1.59
N ASN A 440 -26.43 1.88 -1.29
CA ASN A 440 -27.16 1.08 -2.28
C ASN A 440 -28.16 1.89 -3.12
N ARG A 441 -28.82 2.90 -2.52
CA ARG A 441 -29.71 3.79 -3.23
C ARG A 441 -28.94 4.76 -4.13
N ARG A 442 -27.87 5.38 -3.62
CA ARG A 442 -27.07 6.36 -4.36
C ARG A 442 -26.42 5.74 -5.61
N ILE A 443 -25.88 4.53 -5.51
CA ILE A 443 -25.34 3.79 -6.66
C ILE A 443 -26.40 3.55 -7.75
N GLY A 444 -27.62 3.12 -7.37
CA GLY A 444 -28.69 2.89 -8.35
C GLY A 444 -29.33 4.18 -8.88
N GLU A 445 -29.28 5.29 -8.14
CA GLU A 445 -29.61 6.64 -8.64
C GLU A 445 -28.59 7.10 -9.68
N LYS A 446 -27.29 6.92 -9.44
CA LYS A 446 -26.21 7.16 -10.41
C LYS A 446 -26.40 6.32 -11.67
N ALA A 447 -26.61 5.01 -11.53
CA ALA A 447 -26.87 4.12 -12.68
C ALA A 447 -28.10 4.56 -13.50
N LEU A 448 -29.17 5.02 -12.84
CA LEU A 448 -30.34 5.61 -13.51
C LEU A 448 -29.99 6.90 -14.26
N ALA A 449 -29.18 7.78 -13.65
CA ALA A 449 -28.73 9.04 -14.24
C ALA A 449 -27.78 8.85 -15.44
N GLU A 450 -26.83 7.91 -15.36
CA GLU A 450 -25.92 7.54 -16.47
C GLU A 450 -26.71 7.14 -17.72
N ILE A 451 -27.70 6.24 -17.56
CA ILE A 451 -28.54 5.77 -18.67
C ILE A 451 -29.35 6.94 -19.27
N TYR A 452 -29.92 7.82 -18.44
CA TYR A 452 -30.62 9.01 -18.93
C TYR A 452 -29.69 10.07 -19.56
N ALA A 453 -28.42 10.13 -19.18
CA ALA A 453 -27.44 11.04 -19.79
C ALA A 453 -27.06 10.58 -21.20
N ASN A 454 -26.90 9.27 -21.41
CA ASN A 454 -26.64 8.70 -22.73
C ASN A 454 -27.87 8.85 -23.65
N LEU A 455 -29.09 8.59 -23.14
CA LEU A 455 -30.35 8.85 -23.84
C LEU A 455 -30.50 10.31 -24.36
N LYS A 456 -29.89 11.29 -23.67
CA LYS A 456 -29.87 12.70 -24.12
C LYS A 456 -28.80 13.01 -25.17
N ARG A 457 -27.71 12.23 -25.21
CA ARG A 457 -26.64 12.35 -26.22
C ARG A 457 -27.05 11.67 -27.54
N GLN A 458 -27.80 10.57 -27.45
CA GLN A 458 -28.33 9.84 -28.60
C GLN A 458 -29.65 10.45 -29.09
N ASN A 459 -29.58 11.37 -30.06
CA ASN A 459 -30.77 11.83 -30.78
C ASN A 459 -31.43 10.64 -31.52
N PHE A 460 -32.58 10.17 -31.03
CA PHE A 460 -33.28 8.96 -31.49
C PHE A 460 -33.78 9.04 -32.95
N GLY A 461 -32.88 8.80 -33.89
CA GLY A 461 -33.12 8.87 -35.34
C GLY A 461 -33.64 7.55 -35.93
N LYS A 462 -34.95 7.28 -35.81
CA LYS A 462 -35.67 6.20 -36.53
C LYS A 462 -34.99 4.82 -36.53
N HIS A 463 -34.83 4.22 -35.35
CA HIS A 463 -34.63 2.76 -35.29
C HIS A 463 -35.95 2.06 -35.65
N ASN A 464 -35.92 1.24 -36.71
CA ASN A 464 -37.10 0.47 -37.15
C ASN A 464 -37.42 -0.66 -36.16
N VAL A 465 -38.23 -0.35 -35.15
CA VAL A 465 -38.94 -1.37 -34.37
C VAL A 465 -39.90 -2.11 -35.31
N PRO A 466 -39.87 -3.45 -35.41
CA PRO A 466 -40.89 -4.20 -36.12
C PRO A 466 -42.22 -4.08 -35.37
N GLU A 467 -43.13 -3.23 -35.85
CA GLU A 467 -44.49 -3.16 -35.30
C GLU A 467 -45.22 -4.49 -35.51
N THR A 468 -45.33 -5.30 -34.46
CA THR A 468 -46.18 -6.49 -34.44
C THR A 468 -46.85 -6.63 -33.07
N GLY A 469 -47.54 -5.57 -32.67
CA GLY A 469 -48.37 -5.52 -31.46
C GLY A 469 -49.38 -4.37 -31.55
N ARG A 470 -50.68 -4.69 -31.60
CA ARG A 470 -51.74 -3.67 -31.52
C ARG A 470 -51.70 -2.99 -30.15
N TYR A 471 -51.69 -1.65 -30.14
CA TYR A 471 -52.40 -0.71 -29.24
C TYR A 471 -51.62 0.62 -29.15
N GLY A 472 -52.13 1.65 -29.83
CA GLY A 472 -51.52 2.99 -29.90
C GLY A 472 -51.94 3.96 -28.78
N ASP A 473 -51.37 5.17 -28.82
CA ASP A 473 -51.66 6.31 -27.93
C ASP A 473 -52.93 7.07 -28.40
N ARG A 474 -53.43 8.18 -27.81
CA ARG A 474 -52.92 9.23 -26.88
C ARG A 474 -54.18 9.82 -26.14
N ALA A 475 -54.20 10.82 -25.25
CA ALA A 475 -53.22 11.74 -24.65
C ALA A 475 -53.70 12.16 -23.23
N ASP A 476 -53.18 13.27 -22.67
CA ASP A 476 -53.85 13.99 -21.57
C ASP A 476 -55.18 14.57 -22.09
N ASP A 477 -56.31 14.03 -21.65
CA ASP A 477 -57.61 14.23 -22.27
C ASP A 477 -58.71 14.39 -21.21
N THR A 478 -59.36 15.55 -21.17
CA THR A 478 -60.61 15.76 -20.41
C THR A 478 -61.80 15.22 -21.20
N LYS A 479 -62.94 14.99 -20.53
CA LYS A 479 -64.18 14.65 -21.25
C LYS A 479 -65.41 15.30 -20.62
N LEU A 480 -66.46 15.45 -21.42
CA LEU A 480 -67.80 15.73 -20.92
C LEU A 480 -68.24 14.66 -19.92
N TYR A 481 -68.94 15.10 -18.88
CA TYR A 481 -69.45 14.28 -17.79
C TYR A 481 -70.59 13.36 -18.26
N GLU A 482 -70.42 12.06 -18.06
CA GLU A 482 -71.43 11.04 -18.29
C GLU A 482 -71.96 10.51 -16.95
N PHE A 483 -73.21 10.03 -16.92
CA PHE A 483 -73.84 9.55 -15.69
C PHE A 483 -73.14 8.28 -15.17
N GLY A 484 -72.28 8.46 -14.17
CA GLY A 484 -71.46 7.40 -13.56
C GLY A 484 -70.00 7.81 -13.31
N ASP A 485 -69.52 8.90 -13.90
CA ASP A 485 -68.16 9.38 -13.69
C ASP A 485 -67.92 9.93 -12.27
N PRO A 486 -66.69 9.86 -11.74
CA PRO A 486 -66.29 10.63 -10.57
C PRO A 486 -66.42 12.14 -10.84
N PHE A 487 -67.05 12.87 -9.91
CA PHE A 487 -67.40 14.28 -10.09
C PHE A 487 -66.20 15.25 -9.86
N HIS A 488 -65.08 14.97 -10.52
CA HIS A 488 -63.85 15.76 -10.47
C HIS A 488 -63.86 16.81 -11.60
N LEU A 489 -64.65 17.87 -11.41
CA LEU A 489 -64.86 18.93 -12.39
C LEU A 489 -63.58 19.69 -12.72
N ASN A 490 -63.25 19.78 -14.01
CA ASN A 490 -62.37 20.81 -14.53
C ASN A 490 -63.16 22.12 -14.62
N LEU A 491 -63.06 22.94 -13.58
CA LEU A 491 -63.76 24.23 -13.47
C LEU A 491 -63.43 25.18 -14.63
N LYS A 492 -62.20 25.15 -15.17
CA LYS A 492 -61.81 26.02 -16.29
C LYS A 492 -62.63 25.68 -17.54
N GLU A 493 -62.59 24.43 -17.98
CA GLU A 493 -63.26 24.04 -19.22
C GLU A 493 -64.78 23.98 -19.03
N THR A 494 -65.28 23.60 -17.84
CA THR A 494 -66.71 23.69 -17.52
C THR A 494 -67.26 25.12 -17.65
N ILE A 495 -66.53 26.12 -17.14
CA ILE A 495 -66.92 27.53 -17.30
C ILE A 495 -66.73 27.99 -18.75
N SER A 496 -65.70 27.51 -19.45
CA SER A 496 -65.49 27.75 -20.89
C SER A 496 -66.67 27.25 -21.72
N ASN A 497 -67.13 26.01 -21.49
CA ASN A 497 -68.25 25.37 -22.17
C ASN A 497 -69.56 26.14 -21.93
N ALA A 498 -69.83 26.52 -20.68
CA ALA A 498 -71.00 27.34 -20.34
C ALA A 498 -70.99 28.75 -20.99
N ILE A 499 -69.82 29.38 -21.10
CA ILE A 499 -69.65 30.66 -21.82
C ILE A 499 -69.81 30.45 -23.33
N LEU A 500 -69.24 29.38 -23.91
CA LEU A 500 -69.36 29.07 -25.34
C LEU A 500 -70.82 28.73 -25.72
N ARG A 501 -71.57 28.03 -24.85
CA ARG A 501 -73.00 27.75 -25.03
C ARG A 501 -73.86 29.01 -24.99
N THR A 502 -73.51 30.00 -24.16
CA THR A 502 -74.29 31.24 -23.98
C THR A 502 -73.87 32.37 -24.91
N ALA A 503 -72.65 32.33 -25.47
CA ALA A 503 -72.12 33.34 -26.39
C ALA A 503 -73.05 33.69 -27.58
N PRO A 504 -73.73 32.73 -28.26
CA PRO A 504 -74.61 33.03 -29.40
C PRO A 504 -75.82 33.90 -29.06
N GLU A 505 -76.26 33.93 -27.79
CA GLU A 505 -77.51 34.59 -27.37
C GLU A 505 -77.31 36.02 -26.83
N GLY A 506 -76.07 36.51 -26.72
CA GLY A 506 -75.80 37.89 -26.30
C GLY A 506 -74.45 38.16 -25.64
N GLY A 507 -73.47 37.24 -25.72
CA GLY A 507 -72.20 37.35 -25.00
C GLY A 507 -72.29 36.89 -23.53
N PRO A 508 -71.19 37.00 -22.76
CA PRO A 508 -71.08 36.38 -21.44
C PRO A 508 -71.97 37.06 -20.40
N GLN A 509 -73.09 36.41 -20.06
CA GLN A 509 -73.95 36.83 -18.95
C GLN A 509 -73.34 36.44 -17.60
N VAL A 510 -73.48 37.32 -16.61
CA VAL A 510 -73.08 37.08 -15.22
C VAL A 510 -74.33 37.21 -14.34
N PRO A 511 -74.66 36.22 -13.47
CA PRO A 511 -73.91 34.98 -13.22
C PRO A 511 -73.93 33.99 -14.40
N VAL A 512 -72.83 33.27 -14.59
CA VAL A 512 -72.74 32.19 -15.59
C VAL A 512 -73.61 31.02 -15.12
N ASN A 513 -74.68 30.72 -15.85
CA ASN A 513 -75.60 29.65 -15.51
C ASN A 513 -75.10 28.31 -16.07
N LEU A 514 -74.56 27.45 -15.21
CA LEU A 514 -74.05 26.12 -15.56
C LEU A 514 -75.18 25.09 -15.71
N THR A 515 -75.11 24.26 -16.74
CA THR A 515 -75.95 23.07 -16.96
C THR A 515 -75.10 21.80 -16.92
N PRO A 516 -75.68 20.61 -16.66
CA PRO A 516 -74.91 19.35 -16.63
C PRO A 516 -74.15 19.06 -17.93
N ASP A 517 -74.66 19.50 -19.07
CA ASP A 517 -74.02 19.35 -20.38
C ASP A 517 -72.78 20.23 -20.58
N ASP A 518 -72.54 21.21 -19.70
CA ASP A 518 -71.29 21.99 -19.68
C ASP A 518 -70.18 21.27 -18.90
N PHE A 519 -70.53 20.32 -18.04
CA PHE A 519 -69.63 19.73 -17.07
C PHE A 519 -68.56 18.90 -17.77
N GLU A 520 -67.31 19.31 -17.57
CA GLU A 520 -66.14 18.63 -18.07
C GLU A 520 -65.32 18.12 -16.89
N VAL A 521 -65.08 16.81 -16.86
CA VAL A 521 -64.36 16.13 -15.78
C VAL A 521 -62.95 15.75 -16.22
N PHE A 522 -62.02 15.79 -15.26
CA PHE A 522 -60.74 15.11 -15.42
C PHE A 522 -60.98 13.59 -15.47
N ARG A 523 -60.39 12.91 -16.46
CA ARG A 523 -60.27 11.44 -16.38
C ARG A 523 -59.48 11.10 -15.12
N SER A 524 -60.12 10.42 -14.17
CA SER A 524 -59.45 9.91 -12.99
C SER A 524 -58.61 8.69 -13.38
N GLU A 525 -57.31 8.86 -13.59
CA GLU A 525 -56.40 7.73 -13.79
C GLU A 525 -56.52 6.76 -12.61
N THR A 526 -57.08 5.58 -12.85
CA THR A 526 -57.02 4.48 -11.90
C THR A 526 -55.58 4.01 -11.88
N LEU A 527 -54.79 4.44 -10.90
CA LEU A 527 -53.40 4.04 -10.68
C LEU A 527 -53.27 2.51 -10.48
N THR A 528 -53.27 1.75 -11.57
CA THR A 528 -53.16 0.29 -11.58
C THR A 528 -51.77 -0.09 -11.07
N GLN A 529 -51.73 -0.69 -9.89
CA GLN A 529 -50.50 -1.24 -9.32
C GLN A 529 -49.88 -2.22 -10.31
N THR A 530 -48.56 -2.11 -10.52
CA THR A 530 -47.81 -3.03 -11.37
C THR A 530 -46.98 -3.97 -10.51
N ALA A 531 -47.14 -5.27 -10.70
CA ALA A 531 -46.26 -6.30 -10.14
C ALA A 531 -45.28 -6.75 -11.24
N THR A 532 -44.00 -6.41 -11.05
CA THR A 532 -42.91 -6.67 -11.99
C THR A 532 -41.94 -7.70 -11.42
N VAL A 533 -41.53 -8.67 -12.21
CA VAL A 533 -40.36 -9.51 -11.95
C VAL A 533 -39.28 -9.15 -12.97
N VAL A 534 -38.10 -8.74 -12.52
CA VAL A 534 -36.91 -8.68 -13.38
C VAL A 534 -36.17 -10.01 -13.25
N MET A 535 -36.02 -10.72 -14.37
CA MET A 535 -35.23 -11.95 -14.47
C MET A 535 -33.88 -11.60 -15.08
N LEU A 536 -32.83 -11.69 -14.27
CA LEU A 536 -31.45 -11.38 -14.63
C LEU A 536 -30.69 -12.69 -14.88
N ASP A 537 -30.18 -12.86 -16.10
CA ASP A 537 -29.33 -14.00 -16.46
C ASP A 537 -27.96 -13.88 -15.77
N LEU A 538 -27.59 -14.94 -15.03
CA LEU A 538 -26.34 -15.09 -14.28
C LEU A 538 -25.43 -16.16 -14.91
N SER A 539 -25.69 -16.59 -16.14
CA SER A 539 -24.88 -17.58 -16.83
C SER A 539 -23.53 -17.01 -17.32
N TRP A 540 -22.54 -17.88 -17.50
CA TRP A 540 -21.17 -17.50 -17.86
C TRP A 540 -21.05 -16.77 -19.23
N SER A 541 -22.00 -16.95 -20.15
CA SER A 541 -22.02 -16.24 -21.44
C SER A 541 -22.21 -14.73 -21.25
N MET A 542 -23.06 -14.30 -20.30
CA MET A 542 -23.26 -12.90 -19.95
C MET A 542 -21.96 -12.22 -19.50
N ALA A 543 -21.05 -12.95 -18.85
CA ALA A 543 -19.74 -12.45 -18.44
C ALA A 543 -18.76 -12.42 -19.62
N LEU A 544 -18.67 -13.51 -20.40
CA LEU A 544 -17.79 -13.62 -21.57
C LEU A 544 -18.01 -12.50 -22.60
N ARG A 545 -19.24 -11.96 -22.69
CA ARG A 545 -19.61 -10.88 -23.62
C ARG A 545 -19.65 -9.47 -23.01
N GLY A 546 -19.34 -9.30 -21.72
CA GLY A 546 -19.51 -8.02 -21.01
C GLY A 546 -20.97 -7.61 -20.69
N SER A 547 -21.95 -8.31 -21.27
CA SER A 547 -23.40 -8.14 -21.07
C SER A 547 -23.85 -8.04 -19.61
N PHE A 548 -23.16 -8.73 -18.70
CA PHE A 548 -23.53 -8.84 -17.29
C PHE A 548 -23.60 -7.51 -16.54
N GLN A 549 -22.56 -6.66 -16.67
CA GLN A 549 -22.46 -5.40 -15.90
C GLN A 549 -23.57 -4.41 -16.32
N ALA A 550 -23.88 -4.35 -17.62
CA ALA A 550 -24.99 -3.57 -18.15
C ALA A 550 -26.34 -4.08 -17.60
N ALA A 551 -26.60 -5.38 -17.67
CA ALA A 551 -27.83 -5.97 -17.16
C ALA A 551 -28.03 -5.74 -15.64
N LYS A 552 -26.93 -5.77 -14.87
CA LYS A 552 -26.87 -5.45 -13.44
C LYS A 552 -27.16 -3.96 -13.16
N LYS A 553 -26.52 -3.02 -13.89
CA LYS A 553 -26.84 -1.58 -13.81
C LYS A 553 -28.32 -1.31 -14.10
N VAL A 554 -28.90 -1.97 -15.11
CA VAL A 554 -30.32 -1.83 -15.46
C VAL A 554 -31.26 -2.38 -14.39
N ALA A 555 -30.96 -3.53 -13.79
CA ALA A 555 -31.75 -4.09 -12.69
C ALA A 555 -31.76 -3.15 -11.46
N MET A 556 -30.63 -2.50 -11.15
CA MET A 556 -30.53 -1.52 -10.07
C MET A 556 -31.25 -0.21 -10.40
N ALA A 557 -31.11 0.31 -11.63
CA ALA A 557 -31.83 1.50 -12.10
C ALA A 557 -33.36 1.28 -12.05
N LEU A 558 -33.86 0.12 -12.49
CA LEU A 558 -35.28 -0.24 -12.36
C LEU A 558 -35.72 -0.35 -10.89
N ASN A 559 -34.91 -0.96 -10.01
CA ASN A 559 -35.24 -1.06 -8.59
C ASN A 559 -35.41 0.32 -7.95
N ASN A 560 -34.54 1.27 -8.25
CA ASN A 560 -34.63 2.61 -7.67
C ASN A 560 -35.74 3.44 -8.34
N LEU A 561 -35.88 3.39 -9.67
CA LEU A 561 -36.97 4.05 -10.39
C LEU A 561 -38.35 3.64 -9.85
N ILE A 562 -38.58 2.33 -9.66
CA ILE A 562 -39.84 1.80 -9.15
C ILE A 562 -40.05 2.20 -7.68
N ARG A 563 -39.03 2.07 -6.82
CA ARG A 563 -39.15 2.43 -5.39
C ARG A 563 -39.34 3.92 -5.16
N MET A 564 -38.75 4.79 -5.98
CA MET A 564 -38.79 6.25 -5.82
C MET A 564 -40.04 6.86 -6.46
N GLN A 565 -40.34 6.55 -7.72
CA GLN A 565 -41.46 7.15 -8.43
C GLN A 565 -42.79 6.41 -8.22
N TYR A 566 -42.74 5.10 -7.96
CA TYR A 566 -43.90 4.21 -8.03
C TYR A 566 -44.08 3.34 -6.76
N PRO A 567 -44.10 3.92 -5.54
CA PRO A 567 -44.05 3.18 -4.26
C PRO A 567 -45.26 2.28 -3.94
N ARG A 568 -46.27 2.21 -4.81
CA ARG A 568 -47.40 1.26 -4.73
C ARG A 568 -47.20 -0.01 -5.57
N ASP A 569 -46.18 -0.04 -6.42
CA ASP A 569 -45.84 -1.20 -7.24
C ASP A 569 -45.02 -2.23 -6.46
N SER A 570 -44.97 -3.46 -6.95
CA SER A 570 -44.12 -4.50 -6.41
C SER A 570 -43.07 -4.91 -7.43
N LEU A 571 -41.80 -4.87 -7.03
CA LEU A 571 -40.69 -5.42 -7.79
C LEU A 571 -40.11 -6.65 -7.09
N TYR A 572 -39.93 -7.71 -7.86
CA TYR A 572 -39.10 -8.86 -7.51
C TYR A 572 -37.94 -8.99 -8.48
N LEU A 573 -36.84 -9.57 -8.00
CA LEU A 573 -35.62 -9.78 -8.76
C LEU A 573 -35.32 -11.29 -8.73
N ILE A 574 -35.03 -11.90 -9.88
CA ILE A 574 -34.67 -13.32 -9.96
C ILE A 574 -33.37 -13.44 -10.74
N GLY A 575 -32.32 -13.91 -10.08
CA GLY A 575 -31.08 -14.32 -10.74
C GLY A 575 -31.23 -15.76 -11.23
N PHE A 576 -30.82 -16.07 -12.46
CA PHE A 576 -30.89 -17.44 -12.98
C PHE A 576 -29.66 -17.87 -13.79
N SER A 577 -29.13 -19.04 -13.42
CA SER A 577 -28.04 -19.77 -14.07
C SER A 577 -28.52 -21.19 -14.34
N ALA A 578 -27.74 -22.23 -14.02
CA ALA A 578 -28.26 -23.59 -13.87
C ALA A 578 -29.44 -23.70 -12.88
N TYR A 579 -29.53 -22.82 -11.87
CA TYR A 579 -30.68 -22.69 -10.99
C TYR A 579 -31.14 -21.22 -10.89
N ALA A 580 -32.40 -21.01 -10.52
CA ALA A 580 -32.96 -19.68 -10.30
C ALA A 580 -33.13 -19.40 -8.79
N ARG A 581 -32.91 -18.15 -8.38
CA ARG A 581 -33.03 -17.68 -6.99
C ARG A 581 -33.64 -16.27 -6.95
N GLU A 582 -34.56 -16.04 -5.99
CA GLU A 582 -35.01 -14.68 -5.68
C GLU A 582 -33.83 -13.89 -5.10
N LEU A 583 -33.57 -12.71 -5.66
CA LEU A 583 -32.53 -11.79 -5.22
C LEU A 583 -33.18 -10.67 -4.42
N LYS A 584 -32.55 -10.29 -3.31
CA LYS A 584 -32.93 -9.07 -2.59
C LYS A 584 -32.25 -7.83 -3.21
N ALA A 585 -32.74 -6.64 -2.89
CA ALA A 585 -32.25 -5.38 -3.47
C ALA A 585 -30.89 -4.92 -2.91
N ASP A 586 -30.61 -5.24 -1.64
CA ASP A 586 -29.31 -5.10 -0.97
C ASP A 586 -28.24 -6.02 -1.58
N GLN A 587 -28.64 -7.18 -2.10
CA GLN A 587 -27.73 -8.13 -2.75
C GLN A 587 -27.29 -7.70 -4.16
N LEU A 588 -28.07 -6.87 -4.87
CA LEU A 588 -27.83 -6.54 -6.30
C LEU A 588 -26.39 -6.08 -6.65
N PRO A 589 -25.70 -5.20 -5.90
CA PRO A 589 -24.33 -4.81 -6.22
C PRO A 589 -23.34 -5.96 -6.10
N TYR A 590 -23.62 -6.92 -5.22
CA TYR A 590 -22.78 -8.10 -4.93
C TYR A 590 -23.09 -9.30 -5.82
N VAL A 591 -24.13 -9.24 -6.66
CA VAL A 591 -24.45 -10.32 -7.60
C VAL A 591 -23.32 -10.46 -8.63
N ARG A 592 -22.83 -11.69 -8.77
CA ARG A 592 -21.91 -12.19 -9.81
C ARG A 592 -22.65 -13.21 -10.69
N TRP A 593 -22.05 -13.55 -11.83
CA TRP A 593 -22.43 -14.74 -12.61
C TRP A 593 -21.98 -16.01 -11.88
N ASP A 594 -22.64 -17.14 -12.12
CA ASP A 594 -22.27 -18.42 -11.50
C ASP A 594 -21.17 -19.11 -12.34
N GLU A 595 -19.92 -19.00 -11.88
CA GLU A 595 -18.71 -19.50 -12.58
C GLU A 595 -18.62 -21.03 -12.65
N THR A 596 -19.23 -21.75 -11.70
CA THR A 596 -19.00 -23.18 -11.49
C THR A 596 -20.12 -24.09 -12.01
N VAL A 597 -21.30 -23.54 -12.35
CA VAL A 597 -22.48 -24.35 -12.75
C VAL A 597 -23.13 -23.77 -14.01
N LEU A 598 -22.74 -24.33 -15.16
CA LEU A 598 -23.21 -23.89 -16.48
C LEU A 598 -24.72 -24.12 -16.67
N GLY A 599 -25.41 -23.11 -17.19
CA GLY A 599 -26.79 -23.23 -17.66
C GLY A 599 -27.55 -21.91 -17.63
N THR A 600 -28.64 -21.88 -18.39
CA THR A 600 -29.55 -20.74 -18.55
C THR A 600 -30.97 -21.23 -18.29
N ASN A 601 -31.32 -21.43 -17.01
CA ASN A 601 -32.53 -22.15 -16.58
C ASN A 601 -33.76 -21.24 -16.53
N MET A 602 -34.15 -20.75 -17.71
CA MET A 602 -35.38 -19.96 -17.89
C MET A 602 -36.62 -20.71 -17.39
N HIS A 603 -36.67 -22.04 -17.51
CA HIS A 603 -37.75 -22.88 -16.97
C HIS A 603 -37.94 -22.67 -15.46
N HIS A 604 -36.88 -22.82 -14.67
CA HIS A 604 -36.91 -22.62 -13.21
C HIS A 604 -37.26 -21.17 -12.86
N ALA A 605 -36.65 -20.22 -13.57
CA ALA A 605 -36.86 -18.80 -13.30
C ALA A 605 -38.31 -18.37 -13.58
N LEU A 606 -38.96 -18.91 -14.62
CA LEU A 606 -40.39 -18.70 -14.91
C LEU A 606 -41.31 -19.37 -13.87
N LEU A 607 -40.92 -20.50 -13.27
CA LEU A 607 -41.68 -21.11 -12.17
C LEU A 607 -41.69 -20.21 -10.94
N ILE A 608 -40.53 -19.67 -10.54
CA ILE A 608 -40.42 -18.72 -9.41
C ILE A 608 -41.19 -17.43 -9.74
N ALA A 609 -41.01 -16.86 -10.93
CA ALA A 609 -41.71 -15.63 -11.34
C ALA A 609 -43.24 -15.77 -11.23
N GLN A 610 -43.80 -16.92 -11.64
CA GLN A 610 -45.23 -17.21 -11.48
C GLN A 610 -45.66 -17.33 -10.01
N GLN A 611 -44.82 -17.87 -9.12
CA GLN A 611 -45.13 -17.96 -7.68
C GLN A 611 -45.11 -16.58 -7.01
N LEU A 612 -44.16 -15.72 -7.38
CA LEU A 612 -44.08 -14.35 -6.86
C LEU A 612 -45.24 -13.48 -7.36
N LEU A 613 -45.56 -13.54 -8.67
CA LEU A 613 -46.67 -12.78 -9.25
C LEU A 613 -48.05 -13.30 -8.84
N ALA A 614 -48.19 -14.57 -8.43
CA ALA A 614 -49.44 -15.10 -7.88
C ALA A 614 -49.83 -14.51 -6.51
N LYS A 615 -48.90 -13.82 -5.82
CA LYS A 615 -49.20 -13.03 -4.61
C LYS A 615 -50.11 -11.82 -4.94
N HIS A 616 -50.06 -11.34 -6.19
CA HIS A 616 -50.75 -10.13 -6.65
C HIS A 616 -52.02 -10.50 -7.42
N LYS A 617 -53.18 -10.09 -6.91
CA LYS A 617 -54.51 -10.42 -7.47
C LYS A 617 -55.17 -9.27 -8.25
N VAL A 618 -54.61 -8.07 -8.14
CA VAL A 618 -55.13 -6.82 -8.73
C VAL A 618 -53.97 -6.13 -9.42
N GLY A 619 -54.26 -5.43 -10.53
CA GLY A 619 -53.26 -4.72 -11.31
C GLY A 619 -52.55 -5.57 -12.36
N THR A 620 -51.60 -4.94 -13.06
CA THR A 620 -50.83 -5.55 -14.15
C THR A 620 -49.73 -6.44 -13.58
N ARG A 621 -49.46 -7.57 -14.25
CA ARG A 621 -48.41 -8.52 -13.86
C ARG A 621 -47.48 -8.74 -15.04
N GLN A 622 -46.20 -8.47 -14.85
CA GLN A 622 -45.21 -8.55 -15.92
C GLN A 622 -43.86 -9.14 -15.48
N ILE A 623 -43.15 -9.63 -16.47
CA ILE A 623 -41.81 -10.17 -16.43
C ILE A 623 -40.96 -9.36 -17.42
N ILE A 624 -39.80 -8.91 -16.95
CA ILE A 624 -38.73 -8.31 -17.77
C ILE A 624 -37.55 -9.28 -17.71
N MET A 625 -37.28 -9.98 -18.80
CA MET A 625 -36.18 -10.95 -18.89
C MET A 625 -35.00 -10.33 -19.64
N ILE A 626 -33.81 -10.34 -19.04
CA ILE A 626 -32.56 -9.85 -19.64
C ILE A 626 -31.60 -11.03 -19.77
N THR A 627 -31.17 -11.35 -20.99
CA THR A 627 -30.38 -12.57 -21.30
C THR A 627 -29.59 -12.44 -22.62
N ASP A 628 -28.47 -13.16 -22.73
CA ASP A 628 -27.70 -13.37 -23.97
C ASP A 628 -27.76 -14.82 -24.49
N GLY A 629 -28.45 -15.72 -23.78
CA GLY A 629 -28.35 -17.16 -23.95
C GLY A 629 -29.69 -17.85 -24.25
N GLU A 630 -29.61 -19.00 -24.92
CA GLU A 630 -30.76 -19.89 -25.10
C GLU A 630 -31.10 -20.66 -23.81
N PRO A 631 -32.33 -21.18 -23.63
CA PRO A 631 -32.64 -22.06 -22.49
C PRO A 631 -31.89 -23.39 -22.59
N THR A 632 -30.67 -23.42 -22.06
CA THR A 632 -29.77 -24.59 -22.03
C THR A 632 -30.04 -25.51 -20.83
N ALA A 633 -30.70 -25.02 -19.79
CA ALA A 633 -31.02 -25.79 -18.58
C ALA A 633 -32.53 -25.80 -18.26
N HIS A 634 -32.99 -26.89 -17.64
CA HIS A 634 -34.34 -27.00 -17.10
C HIS A 634 -34.35 -27.84 -15.81
N LEU A 635 -35.33 -27.62 -14.91
CA LEU A 635 -35.56 -28.57 -13.81
C LEU A 635 -36.20 -29.87 -14.28
N GLU A 636 -35.60 -30.99 -13.89
CA GLU A 636 -36.15 -32.34 -13.92
C GLU A 636 -36.06 -32.95 -12.51
N GLN A 637 -37.19 -33.38 -11.93
CA GLN A 637 -37.28 -33.95 -10.57
C GLN A 637 -36.62 -33.07 -9.47
N GLY A 638 -36.60 -31.74 -9.66
CA GLY A 638 -36.00 -30.78 -8.74
C GLY A 638 -34.48 -30.57 -8.91
N ARG A 639 -33.82 -31.31 -9.81
CA ARG A 639 -32.43 -31.10 -10.20
C ARG A 639 -32.36 -30.35 -11.54
N SER A 640 -31.30 -29.57 -11.75
CA SER A 640 -31.05 -28.95 -13.04
C SER A 640 -30.43 -29.95 -14.03
N TYR A 641 -31.05 -30.09 -15.20
CA TYR A 641 -30.51 -30.79 -16.35
C TYR A 641 -30.04 -29.75 -17.39
N PHE A 642 -28.74 -29.78 -17.70
CA PHE A 642 -28.08 -28.91 -18.68
C PHE A 642 -27.77 -29.66 -19.97
N ALA A 643 -27.97 -29.00 -21.12
CA ALA A 643 -27.51 -29.46 -22.42
C ALA A 643 -27.15 -28.26 -23.32
N TYR A 644 -26.02 -28.38 -24.03
CA TYR A 644 -25.61 -27.45 -25.07
C TYR A 644 -25.24 -28.23 -26.36
N PRO A 645 -25.86 -27.95 -27.52
CA PRO A 645 -27.00 -27.04 -27.73
C PRO A 645 -28.25 -27.42 -26.90
N PRO A 646 -29.21 -26.49 -26.71
CA PRO A 646 -30.45 -26.74 -25.96
C PRO A 646 -31.20 -28.01 -26.40
N SER A 647 -31.55 -28.86 -25.44
CA SER A 647 -32.33 -30.06 -25.76
C SER A 647 -33.78 -29.70 -26.15
N PRO A 648 -34.44 -30.49 -27.02
CA PRO A 648 -35.86 -30.30 -27.33
C PRO A 648 -36.78 -30.39 -26.11
N ILE A 649 -36.36 -31.09 -25.04
CA ILE A 649 -37.07 -31.15 -23.76
C ILE A 649 -36.92 -29.81 -23.03
N THR A 650 -35.70 -29.29 -22.91
CA THR A 650 -35.39 -28.00 -22.27
C THR A 650 -36.21 -26.86 -22.89
N ILE A 651 -36.26 -26.79 -24.22
CA ILE A 651 -37.09 -25.82 -24.96
C ILE A 651 -38.58 -26.03 -24.66
N ARG A 652 -39.07 -27.28 -24.70
CA ARG A 652 -40.49 -27.60 -24.50
C ARG A 652 -40.98 -27.23 -23.09
N GLU A 653 -40.23 -27.57 -22.05
CA GLU A 653 -40.63 -27.25 -20.67
C GLU A 653 -40.55 -25.73 -20.40
N THR A 654 -39.58 -25.03 -21.00
CA THR A 654 -39.53 -23.55 -20.95
C THR A 654 -40.75 -22.91 -21.64
N LEU A 655 -41.07 -23.31 -22.88
CA LEU A 655 -42.24 -22.78 -23.61
C LEU A 655 -43.58 -23.17 -22.99
N LYS A 656 -43.63 -24.27 -22.22
CA LYS A 656 -44.79 -24.67 -21.41
C LYS A 656 -45.04 -23.68 -20.28
N GLU A 657 -44.00 -23.25 -19.55
CA GLU A 657 -44.16 -22.24 -18.50
C GLU A 657 -44.41 -20.83 -19.06
N VAL A 658 -43.85 -20.47 -20.22
CA VAL A 658 -44.27 -19.27 -20.97
C VAL A 658 -45.78 -19.29 -21.23
N ARG A 659 -46.34 -20.43 -21.66
CA ARG A 659 -47.78 -20.61 -21.86
C ARG A 659 -48.58 -20.55 -20.55
N HIS A 660 -48.00 -20.97 -19.41
CA HIS A 660 -48.63 -20.80 -18.11
C HIS A 660 -48.64 -19.35 -17.64
N CYS A 661 -47.60 -18.56 -17.93
CA CYS A 661 -47.61 -17.10 -17.75
C CYS A 661 -48.72 -16.45 -18.59
N THR A 662 -48.84 -16.78 -19.89
CA THR A 662 -49.91 -16.23 -20.74
C THR A 662 -51.31 -16.55 -20.17
N LYS A 663 -51.54 -17.79 -19.74
CA LYS A 663 -52.81 -18.23 -19.12
C LYS A 663 -53.14 -17.56 -17.78
N LYS A 664 -52.21 -16.81 -17.20
CA LYS A 664 -52.35 -16.09 -15.93
C LYS A 664 -52.37 -14.57 -16.14
N ASP A 665 -52.41 -14.10 -17.38
CA ASP A 665 -52.28 -12.68 -17.76
C ASP A 665 -50.96 -12.05 -17.26
N ILE A 666 -49.86 -12.82 -17.36
CA ILE A 666 -48.50 -12.35 -17.08
C ILE A 666 -47.80 -12.07 -18.41
N VAL A 667 -47.49 -10.79 -18.67
CA VAL A 667 -46.76 -10.34 -19.87
C VAL A 667 -45.26 -10.58 -19.69
N ILE A 668 -44.58 -11.10 -20.71
CA ILE A 668 -43.13 -11.34 -20.72
C ILE A 668 -42.49 -10.45 -21.79
N ASN A 669 -41.79 -9.41 -21.39
CA ASN A 669 -40.92 -8.63 -22.27
C ASN A 669 -39.48 -9.19 -22.17
N VAL A 670 -38.84 -9.46 -23.30
CA VAL A 670 -37.48 -10.04 -23.36
C VAL A 670 -36.52 -9.04 -24.00
N PHE A 671 -35.42 -8.77 -23.31
CA PHE A 671 -34.31 -7.94 -23.77
C PHE A 671 -33.10 -8.83 -24.04
N MET A 672 -32.72 -8.90 -25.31
CA MET A 672 -31.76 -9.84 -25.86
C MET A 672 -30.46 -9.12 -26.22
N LEU A 673 -29.36 -9.61 -25.67
CA LEU A 673 -28.01 -9.03 -25.84
C LEU A 673 -27.14 -9.74 -26.88
N ASP A 674 -27.57 -10.92 -27.35
CA ASP A 674 -26.97 -11.63 -28.49
C ASP A 674 -27.87 -11.53 -29.74
N ARG A 675 -27.31 -11.84 -30.91
CA ARG A 675 -28.02 -11.86 -32.20
C ARG A 675 -27.99 -13.24 -32.88
N SER A 676 -27.71 -14.32 -32.13
CA SER A 676 -27.69 -15.67 -32.68
C SER A 676 -29.06 -16.11 -33.22
N TYR A 677 -29.02 -16.87 -34.32
CA TYR A 677 -30.22 -17.26 -35.07
C TYR A 677 -31.18 -18.14 -34.25
N TYR A 678 -30.64 -19.08 -33.46
CA TYR A 678 -31.44 -20.00 -32.66
C TYR A 678 -32.12 -19.30 -31.48
N LEU A 679 -31.39 -18.42 -30.77
CA LEU A 679 -31.97 -17.58 -29.71
C LEU A 679 -33.10 -16.69 -30.26
N LYS A 680 -32.89 -16.09 -31.44
CA LYS A 680 -33.93 -15.34 -32.15
C LYS A 680 -35.17 -16.21 -32.43
N GLU A 681 -34.99 -17.41 -32.98
CA GLU A 681 -36.11 -18.33 -33.26
C GLU A 681 -36.82 -18.80 -31.98
N PHE A 682 -36.09 -19.00 -30.88
CA PHE A 682 -36.66 -19.29 -29.55
C PHE A 682 -37.48 -18.11 -29.01
N VAL A 683 -36.93 -16.91 -28.97
CA VAL A 683 -37.61 -15.75 -28.36
C VAL A 683 -38.77 -15.23 -29.24
N ASP A 684 -38.69 -15.36 -30.57
CA ASP A 684 -39.84 -15.16 -31.46
C ASP A 684 -41.00 -16.15 -31.13
N ARG A 685 -40.69 -17.38 -30.71
CA ARG A 685 -41.71 -18.35 -30.22
C ARG A 685 -42.26 -17.96 -28.85
N VAL A 686 -41.44 -17.41 -27.94
CA VAL A 686 -41.91 -16.84 -26.66
C VAL A 686 -42.91 -15.70 -26.91
N ALA A 687 -42.55 -14.74 -27.75
CA ALA A 687 -43.40 -13.59 -28.10
C ALA A 687 -44.74 -14.02 -28.71
N ARG A 688 -44.73 -14.97 -29.66
CA ARG A 688 -45.96 -15.50 -30.27
C ARG A 688 -46.87 -16.26 -29.30
N ILE A 689 -46.33 -16.83 -28.22
CA ILE A 689 -47.10 -17.55 -27.19
C ILE A 689 -47.61 -16.61 -26.09
N ASN A 690 -46.95 -15.46 -25.86
CA ASN A 690 -47.26 -14.57 -24.74
C ASN A 690 -47.91 -13.23 -25.12
N GLY A 691 -47.60 -12.68 -26.30
CA GLY A 691 -48.01 -11.34 -26.71
C GLY A 691 -47.15 -10.20 -26.15
N GLY A 692 -46.21 -10.50 -25.24
CA GLY A 692 -45.14 -9.59 -24.83
C GLY A 692 -44.07 -9.36 -25.91
N ARG A 693 -43.20 -8.39 -25.68
CA ARG A 693 -42.31 -7.81 -26.71
C ARG A 693 -40.87 -8.31 -26.62
N VAL A 694 -40.14 -8.15 -27.72
CA VAL A 694 -38.73 -8.56 -27.85
C VAL A 694 -37.90 -7.37 -28.30
N PHE A 695 -36.83 -7.08 -27.57
CA PHE A 695 -35.88 -6.02 -27.86
C PHE A 695 -34.52 -6.65 -28.15
N TYR A 696 -33.89 -6.24 -29.26
CA TYR A 696 -32.57 -6.67 -29.67
C TYR A 696 -31.63 -5.48 -29.51
N SER A 697 -30.68 -5.56 -28.59
CA SER A 697 -29.87 -4.41 -28.15
C SER A 697 -28.40 -4.82 -27.96
N GLN A 698 -27.49 -3.85 -27.91
CA GLN A 698 -26.12 -4.07 -27.41
C GLN A 698 -26.05 -3.75 -25.91
N PRO A 699 -25.07 -4.29 -25.15
CA PRO A 699 -24.95 -4.03 -23.70
C PRO A 699 -25.02 -2.55 -23.34
N ASP A 700 -24.34 -1.69 -24.11
CA ASP A 700 -24.25 -0.25 -23.87
C ASP A 700 -25.59 0.50 -24.07
N GLU A 701 -26.44 -0.03 -24.96
CA GLU A 701 -27.76 0.53 -25.27
C GLU A 701 -28.89 -0.01 -24.35
N LEU A 702 -28.67 -1.16 -23.69
CA LEU A 702 -29.70 -1.95 -23.01
C LEU A 702 -30.57 -1.09 -22.06
N GLY A 703 -29.93 -0.24 -21.27
CA GLY A 703 -30.62 0.59 -20.29
C GLY A 703 -31.57 1.60 -20.93
N GLU A 704 -31.17 2.19 -22.05
CA GLU A 704 -32.01 3.16 -22.77
C GLU A 704 -33.31 2.50 -23.23
N TYR A 705 -33.21 1.31 -23.86
CA TYR A 705 -34.38 0.55 -24.29
C TYR A 705 -35.25 0.08 -23.11
N VAL A 706 -34.68 -0.48 -22.05
CA VAL A 706 -35.44 -1.01 -20.91
C VAL A 706 -36.18 0.09 -20.15
N LEU A 707 -35.51 1.21 -19.85
CA LEU A 707 -36.13 2.31 -19.11
C LEU A 707 -37.14 3.08 -19.95
N HIS A 708 -36.82 3.36 -21.23
CA HIS A 708 -37.77 3.99 -22.16
C HIS A 708 -39.03 3.14 -22.32
N ASP A 709 -38.89 1.82 -22.48
CA ASP A 709 -40.02 0.92 -22.62
C ASP A 709 -40.88 0.86 -21.35
N PHE A 710 -40.26 0.72 -20.17
CA PHE A 710 -40.98 0.67 -18.89
C PHE A 710 -41.81 1.94 -18.64
N VAL A 711 -41.20 3.12 -18.80
CA VAL A 711 -41.86 4.41 -18.60
C VAL A 711 -42.94 4.67 -19.66
N THR A 712 -42.68 4.30 -20.92
CA THR A 712 -43.65 4.45 -22.02
C THR A 712 -44.85 3.52 -21.85
N HIS A 713 -44.63 2.26 -21.45
CA HIS A 713 -45.72 1.32 -21.18
C HIS A 713 -46.56 1.77 -19.97
N ARG A 714 -45.94 2.31 -18.92
CA ARG A 714 -46.68 2.83 -17.76
C ARG A 714 -47.65 3.94 -18.17
N ARG A 715 -47.20 4.92 -18.95
CA ARG A 715 -48.06 6.00 -19.50
C ARG A 715 -49.24 5.44 -20.32
N LYS A 716 -49.01 4.38 -21.10
CA LYS A 716 -50.06 3.67 -21.86
C LYS A 716 -51.00 2.81 -21.01
N THR A 717 -50.64 2.49 -19.77
CA THR A 717 -51.51 1.74 -18.85
C THR A 717 -52.45 2.71 -18.14
N LEU A 718 -51.91 3.80 -17.60
CA LEU A 718 -52.65 4.84 -16.89
C LEU A 718 -53.74 5.48 -17.76
N SER A 719 -53.47 5.71 -19.06
CA SER A 719 -54.45 6.29 -19.99
C SER A 719 -55.60 5.35 -20.40
N ARG A 720 -55.71 4.15 -19.82
CA ARG A 720 -56.69 3.11 -20.19
C ARG A 720 -57.58 2.61 -19.03
N SER A 721 -57.49 3.22 -17.84
CA SER A 721 -58.12 2.73 -16.60
C SER A 721 -58.49 3.86 -15.65
#